data_AF-A0A356G5G1-F1
#
_entry.id   AF-A0A356G5G1-F1
#
_cell.length_a   1.000
_cell.length_b   1.000
_cell.length_c   1.000
_cell.angle_alpha   90.00
_cell.angle_beta   90.00
_cell.angle_gamma   90.00
#
_symmetry.space_group_name_H-M   'P 1'
#
loop_
_entity.id
_entity.type
_entity.pdbx_description
1 polymer ?
#
loop_
_entity_poly.entity_id
_entity_poly.type
_entity_poly.pdbx_seq_one_letter_code
_entity_poly.pdbx_strand_id
1 'polypeptide(L)'
;MDQRRRICVLACAADEDVALIAKSVARVEKYSVVEPGSPDAPADLCIVLMSRAAVQDPRFLPAAGAEAARAAVTIPVRLDEVRPEQAGKPGSPLRERNWADFSQGAGRNSEPWRLLMRSNVSLYDSFYDLDERARRWELCDHDASYLLQDVRAASRARDVLAALASDPYQRPTATMRDYVTASERHANKERKRLVSRRVRTACAALFIVFALLAANLVLQHHRFHAQLLQEAMDGLDTAHNPEYAAFRLLQIGANENINSDTSYLQTIDALSSVWKVSELGLVEESAGTGRQGRAALTDDGERAFVAGAEGTIQTWLTRTAEATDNRRVSDEGHPAFDVTPDGSCLVVADGDGIRCFDTRSWEAVDSGYDGATLGDVAVSADGSRALGAAEGVLALVNLGDGTLESRLEADDVLSVERTRNGLRALVRTGSEVLLVDGETLEPLGRATAPEGSECVGALGEIGAVIWLDGRLELLAPGGTELSPIGFSTTSAPLDLAVSGESAIVVTAEAGAQVIDVPTGATLGTLGAHMAGVAQVDATAEGFVSCGNGVTTSIYSLEGIAPAREMPSGAVVSESLKSATPDGTFAIRSDGAEEFVLTYGNEDHSYTFQGTHGEPDDITAVAAAYQPARFVIGTRSGGVTAYTMIDGGSGITMVPTREWDTPDGSPVEAVGWTEDGERLAVRAGDRWWTPYANSEAVGVQGIAEAVAARSPAAWSPAELESFPEDFVEGMGMRAATPLPTPR
;
A
#
# COMPACT_ATOMS: atom_id res chain seq x y z
N MET A 1 -17.71 -74.05 -30.10
CA MET A 1 -17.87 -75.49 -29.84
C MET A 1 -19.27 -75.68 -29.30
N ASP A 2 -20.12 -76.37 -30.04
CA ASP A 2 -21.52 -76.57 -29.71
C ASP A 2 -21.60 -77.50 -28.49
N GLN A 3 -21.63 -76.91 -27.29
CA GLN A 3 -21.61 -77.63 -26.03
C GLN A 3 -23.00 -78.28 -25.87
N ARG A 4 -23.15 -79.50 -26.39
CA ARG A 4 -24.39 -80.26 -26.29
C ARG A 4 -24.80 -80.39 -24.83
N ARG A 5 -26.01 -79.94 -24.50
CA ARG A 5 -26.59 -80.08 -23.15
C ARG A 5 -26.55 -81.55 -22.72
N ARG A 6 -26.17 -81.80 -21.48
CA ARG A 6 -26.05 -83.14 -20.91
C ARG A 6 -27.35 -83.54 -20.26
N ILE A 7 -27.81 -84.77 -20.55
CA ILE A 7 -29.02 -85.32 -19.97
C ILE A 7 -28.73 -86.64 -19.28
N CYS A 8 -29.24 -86.79 -18.06
CA CYS A 8 -29.23 -88.05 -17.34
C CYS A 8 -30.68 -88.57 -17.27
N VAL A 9 -30.88 -89.86 -17.54
CA VAL A 9 -32.18 -90.52 -17.39
C VAL A 9 -32.02 -91.66 -16.39
N LEU A 10 -32.70 -91.54 -15.25
CA LEU A 10 -32.67 -92.49 -14.15
C LEU A 10 -33.91 -93.36 -14.18
N ALA A 11 -33.72 -94.68 -14.13
CA ALA A 11 -34.78 -95.67 -14.14
C ALA A 11 -34.44 -96.82 -13.20
N CYS A 12 -35.46 -97.48 -12.65
CA CYS A 12 -35.28 -98.75 -11.97
C CYS A 12 -35.22 -99.88 -13.01
N ALA A 13 -34.81 -101.08 -12.61
CA ALA A 13 -34.63 -102.21 -13.54
C ALA A 13 -35.89 -102.54 -14.38
N ALA A 14 -37.09 -102.29 -13.83
CA ALA A 14 -38.35 -102.55 -14.53
C ALA A 14 -38.69 -101.49 -15.62
N ASP A 15 -38.06 -100.31 -15.56
CA ASP A 15 -38.36 -99.18 -16.44
C ASP A 15 -37.24 -98.90 -17.46
N GLU A 16 -36.21 -99.73 -17.52
CA GLU A 16 -35.03 -99.50 -18.37
C GLU A 16 -35.38 -99.44 -19.86
N ASP A 17 -36.40 -100.21 -20.30
CA ASP A 17 -36.92 -100.15 -21.66
C ASP A 17 -37.48 -98.75 -22.00
N VAL A 18 -38.15 -98.09 -21.05
CA VAL A 18 -38.66 -96.72 -21.21
C VAL A 18 -37.52 -95.72 -21.14
N ALA A 19 -36.52 -95.97 -20.29
CA ALA A 19 -35.30 -95.17 -20.23
C ALA A 19 -34.54 -95.17 -21.55
N LEU A 20 -34.47 -96.30 -22.25
CA LEU A 20 -33.88 -96.42 -23.58
C LEU A 20 -34.62 -95.54 -24.61
N ILE A 21 -35.96 -95.48 -24.55
CA ILE A 21 -36.77 -94.60 -25.40
C ILE A 21 -36.41 -93.14 -25.11
N ALA A 22 -36.42 -92.71 -23.84
CA ALA A 22 -36.06 -91.34 -23.47
C ALA A 22 -34.61 -91.00 -23.90
N LYS A 23 -33.63 -91.89 -23.64
CA LYS A 23 -32.23 -91.73 -24.08
C LYS A 23 -32.12 -91.63 -25.61
N SER A 24 -32.94 -92.38 -26.36
CA SER A 24 -32.97 -92.29 -27.82
C SER A 24 -33.50 -90.94 -28.32
N VAL A 25 -34.58 -90.43 -27.72
CA VAL A 25 -35.16 -89.12 -28.06
C VAL A 25 -34.18 -88.00 -27.70
N ALA A 26 -33.49 -88.11 -26.56
CA ALA A 26 -32.44 -87.19 -26.17
C ALA A 26 -31.33 -87.07 -27.22
N ARG A 27 -30.86 -88.19 -27.79
CA ARG A 27 -29.84 -88.16 -28.85
C ARG A 27 -30.36 -87.46 -30.12
N VAL A 28 -31.64 -87.67 -30.46
CA VAL A 28 -32.30 -86.98 -31.59
C VAL A 28 -32.41 -85.48 -31.34
N GLU A 29 -32.74 -85.07 -30.12
CA GLU A 29 -32.78 -83.67 -29.68
C GLU A 29 -31.39 -83.11 -29.32
N LYS A 30 -30.32 -83.78 -29.78
CA LYS A 30 -28.91 -83.38 -29.68
C LYS A 30 -28.37 -83.24 -28.24
N TYR A 31 -28.99 -83.88 -27.25
CA TYR A 31 -28.41 -84.00 -25.92
C TYR A 31 -27.27 -85.03 -25.90
N SER A 32 -26.29 -84.78 -25.03
CA SER A 32 -25.29 -85.78 -24.65
C SER A 32 -25.84 -86.60 -23.47
N VAL A 33 -26.14 -87.88 -23.69
CA VAL A 33 -26.65 -88.76 -22.62
C VAL A 33 -25.48 -89.16 -21.73
N VAL A 34 -25.58 -88.85 -20.43
CA VAL A 34 -24.56 -89.16 -19.42
C VAL A 34 -25.05 -90.21 -18.44
N GLU A 35 -24.13 -91.07 -18.01
CA GLU A 35 -24.43 -92.12 -17.04
C GLU A 35 -24.57 -91.56 -15.61
N PRO A 36 -25.43 -92.14 -14.77
CA PRO A 36 -25.62 -91.73 -13.38
C PRO A 36 -24.32 -91.84 -12.59
N GLY A 37 -24.01 -90.82 -11.77
CA GLY A 37 -22.82 -90.86 -10.90
C GLY A 37 -21.49 -90.54 -11.60
N SER A 38 -21.50 -90.11 -12.86
CA SER A 38 -20.27 -89.68 -13.56
C SER A 38 -19.57 -88.52 -12.81
N PRO A 39 -18.23 -88.56 -12.66
CA PRO A 39 -17.46 -87.48 -12.02
C PRO A 39 -17.35 -86.22 -12.90
N ASP A 40 -17.58 -86.33 -14.22
CA ASP A 40 -17.42 -85.23 -15.18
C ASP A 40 -18.66 -84.30 -15.24
N ALA A 41 -18.79 -83.42 -14.25
CA ALA A 41 -19.78 -82.35 -14.10
C ALA A 41 -21.28 -82.76 -14.20
N PRO A 42 -22.18 -82.12 -13.43
CA PRO A 42 -23.58 -82.57 -13.34
C PRO A 42 -24.34 -82.41 -14.66
N ALA A 43 -25.38 -83.23 -14.86
CA ALA A 43 -26.28 -83.10 -16.01
C ALA A 43 -27.03 -81.75 -15.99
N ASP A 44 -27.25 -81.18 -17.17
CA ASP A 44 -28.04 -79.95 -17.32
C ASP A 44 -29.54 -80.25 -17.13
N LEU A 45 -29.97 -81.45 -17.52
CA LEU A 45 -31.31 -81.99 -17.28
C LEU A 45 -31.23 -83.42 -16.73
N CYS A 46 -31.88 -83.69 -15.62
CA CYS A 46 -32.04 -85.02 -15.06
C CYS A 46 -33.52 -85.44 -15.15
N ILE A 47 -33.79 -86.54 -15.82
CA ILE A 47 -35.11 -87.15 -15.91
C ILE A 47 -35.12 -88.34 -14.97
N VAL A 48 -36.09 -88.40 -14.07
CA VAL A 48 -36.23 -89.53 -13.14
C VAL A 48 -37.54 -90.23 -13.44
N LEU A 49 -37.47 -91.47 -13.93
CA LEU A 49 -38.64 -92.27 -14.24
C LEU A 49 -39.29 -92.78 -12.96
N MET A 50 -40.54 -92.41 -12.78
CA MET A 50 -41.34 -92.72 -11.60
C MET A 50 -42.45 -93.69 -12.01
N SER A 51 -42.30 -94.95 -11.64
CA SER A 51 -43.32 -95.99 -11.71
C SER A 51 -43.59 -96.58 -10.32
N ARG A 52 -44.61 -97.43 -10.18
CA ARG A 52 -44.87 -98.21 -8.97
C ARG A 52 -43.68 -99.08 -8.59
N ALA A 53 -42.97 -99.64 -9.57
CA ALA A 53 -41.75 -100.44 -9.33
C ALA A 53 -40.61 -99.54 -8.81
N ALA A 54 -40.44 -98.36 -9.38
CA ALA A 54 -39.41 -97.40 -8.99
C ALA A 54 -39.57 -96.92 -7.54
N VAL A 55 -40.80 -96.63 -7.09
CA VAL A 55 -41.03 -96.21 -5.70
C VAL A 55 -40.96 -97.35 -4.69
N GLN A 56 -41.14 -98.60 -5.13
CA GLN A 56 -41.02 -99.79 -4.29
C GLN A 56 -39.59 -100.33 -4.22
N ASP A 57 -38.68 -99.86 -5.09
CA ASP A 57 -37.27 -100.25 -5.07
C ASP A 57 -36.52 -99.46 -3.96
N PRO A 58 -36.07 -100.15 -2.89
CA PRO A 58 -35.42 -99.50 -1.75
C PRO A 58 -34.04 -98.93 -2.07
N ARG A 59 -33.43 -99.29 -3.21
CA ARG A 59 -32.13 -98.76 -3.66
C ARG A 59 -32.26 -97.63 -4.67
N PHE A 60 -33.34 -97.61 -5.46
CA PHE A 60 -33.52 -96.62 -6.53
C PHE A 60 -33.77 -95.20 -6.01
N LEU A 61 -34.75 -95.01 -5.11
CA LEU A 61 -35.13 -93.66 -4.66
C LEU A 61 -33.99 -92.85 -4.02
N PRO A 62 -33.15 -93.41 -3.12
CA PRO A 62 -32.00 -92.69 -2.58
C PRO A 62 -30.97 -92.30 -3.65
N ALA A 63 -30.69 -93.21 -4.59
CA ALA A 63 -29.76 -92.94 -5.70
C ALA A 63 -30.29 -91.88 -6.65
N ALA A 64 -31.59 -91.94 -6.99
CA ALA A 64 -32.27 -90.97 -7.81
C ALA A 64 -32.30 -89.58 -7.16
N GLY A 65 -32.52 -89.50 -5.84
CA GLY A 65 -32.49 -88.25 -5.09
C GLY A 65 -31.11 -87.60 -5.06
N ALA A 66 -30.03 -88.39 -4.94
CA ALA A 66 -28.66 -87.89 -4.95
C ALA A 66 -28.28 -87.27 -6.31
N GLU A 67 -28.62 -87.94 -7.40
CA GLU A 67 -28.36 -87.42 -8.76
C GLU A 67 -29.26 -86.23 -9.10
N ALA A 68 -30.52 -86.24 -8.66
CA ALA A 68 -31.46 -85.13 -8.80
C ALA A 68 -31.01 -83.83 -8.15
N ALA A 69 -30.24 -83.91 -7.06
CA ALA A 69 -29.69 -82.74 -6.36
C ALA A 69 -28.46 -82.15 -7.06
N ARG A 70 -27.73 -82.96 -7.84
CA ARG A 70 -26.54 -82.51 -8.57
C ARG A 70 -26.90 -81.80 -9.88
N ALA A 71 -27.97 -82.23 -10.56
CA ALA A 71 -28.36 -81.69 -11.85
C ALA A 71 -28.91 -80.25 -11.78
N ALA A 72 -28.66 -79.45 -12.81
CA ALA A 72 -29.13 -78.06 -12.89
C ALA A 72 -30.67 -77.99 -12.92
N VAL A 73 -31.31 -78.91 -13.64
CA VAL A 73 -32.76 -79.11 -13.66
C VAL A 73 -33.04 -80.60 -13.50
N THR A 74 -34.04 -80.95 -12.70
CA THR A 74 -34.51 -82.34 -12.53
C THR A 74 -36.01 -82.37 -12.69
N ILE A 75 -36.50 -83.33 -13.46
CA ILE A 75 -37.91 -83.53 -13.74
C ILE A 75 -38.25 -85.00 -13.48
N PRO A 76 -38.99 -85.28 -12.40
CA PRO A 76 -39.60 -86.59 -12.22
C PRO A 76 -40.68 -86.81 -13.29
N VAL A 77 -40.70 -87.97 -13.92
CA VAL A 77 -41.65 -88.31 -14.98
C VAL A 77 -42.47 -89.51 -14.55
N ARG A 78 -43.78 -89.28 -14.40
CA ARG A 78 -44.74 -90.30 -14.00
C ARG A 78 -45.05 -91.23 -15.17
N LEU A 79 -44.84 -92.53 -14.98
CA LEU A 79 -45.11 -93.56 -15.97
C LEU A 79 -46.42 -94.33 -15.73
N ASP A 80 -46.94 -94.33 -14.50
CA ASP A 80 -48.19 -95.01 -14.14
C ASP A 80 -48.98 -94.19 -13.10
N GLU A 81 -49.85 -94.82 -12.31
CA GLU A 81 -50.67 -94.15 -11.30
C GLU A 81 -49.90 -93.68 -10.05
N VAL A 82 -48.57 -93.79 -10.04
CA VAL A 82 -47.73 -93.35 -8.91
C VAL A 82 -47.92 -91.85 -8.63
N ARG A 83 -47.99 -91.51 -7.34
CA ARG A 83 -48.17 -90.13 -6.89
C ARG A 83 -46.89 -89.56 -6.26
N PRO A 84 -46.65 -88.24 -6.36
CA PRO A 84 -45.45 -87.59 -5.80
C PRO A 84 -45.20 -87.89 -4.32
N GLU A 85 -46.26 -88.06 -3.52
CA GLU A 85 -46.16 -88.36 -2.09
C GLU A 85 -45.49 -89.73 -1.82
N GLN A 86 -45.47 -90.61 -2.81
CA GLN A 86 -44.85 -91.94 -2.74
C GLN A 86 -43.35 -91.91 -3.11
N ALA A 87 -42.83 -90.79 -3.60
CA ALA A 87 -41.43 -90.64 -4.01
C ALA A 87 -40.48 -90.19 -2.88
N GLY A 88 -40.99 -90.05 -1.66
CA GLY A 88 -40.20 -89.71 -0.48
C GLY A 88 -40.97 -88.93 0.58
N LYS A 89 -40.28 -88.65 1.69
CA LYS A 89 -40.82 -87.80 2.77
C LYS A 89 -41.05 -86.36 2.26
N PRO A 90 -41.96 -85.58 2.88
CA PRO A 90 -42.10 -84.15 2.60
C PRO A 90 -40.75 -83.42 2.63
N GLY A 91 -40.49 -82.56 1.65
CA GLY A 91 -39.19 -81.89 1.46
C GLY A 91 -38.16 -82.67 0.64
N SER A 92 -38.47 -83.90 0.19
CA SER A 92 -37.60 -84.62 -0.76
C SER A 92 -37.57 -83.93 -2.13
N PRO A 93 -36.38 -83.73 -2.76
CA PRO A 93 -36.26 -83.08 -4.06
C PRO A 93 -37.09 -83.71 -5.18
N LEU A 94 -37.37 -85.02 -5.10
CA LEU A 94 -38.20 -85.70 -6.10
C LEU A 94 -39.69 -85.51 -5.84
N ARG A 95 -40.11 -85.26 -4.60
CA ARG A 95 -41.51 -85.05 -4.23
C ARG A 95 -41.99 -83.63 -4.52
N GLU A 96 -41.17 -82.63 -4.20
CA GLU A 96 -41.56 -81.21 -4.24
C GLU A 96 -41.41 -80.57 -5.63
N ARG A 97 -40.85 -81.28 -6.60
CA ARG A 97 -40.71 -80.79 -7.98
C ARG A 97 -41.97 -81.04 -8.79
N ASN A 98 -42.14 -80.27 -9.87
CA ASN A 98 -43.22 -80.50 -10.82
C ASN A 98 -42.97 -81.77 -11.63
N TRP A 99 -43.91 -82.71 -11.61
CA TRP A 99 -43.82 -83.98 -12.33
C TRP A 99 -44.37 -83.82 -13.74
N ALA A 100 -43.65 -84.35 -14.73
CA ALA A 100 -44.22 -84.52 -16.07
C ALA A 100 -45.04 -85.82 -16.09
N ASP A 101 -46.26 -85.79 -16.64
CA ASP A 101 -47.16 -86.93 -16.62
C ASP A 101 -47.22 -87.68 -17.95
N PHE A 102 -46.68 -88.89 -17.96
CA PHE A 102 -46.56 -89.75 -19.14
C PHE A 102 -47.37 -91.04 -18.96
N SER A 103 -48.25 -91.10 -17.95
CA SER A 103 -49.03 -92.28 -17.56
C SER A 103 -49.94 -92.83 -18.67
N GLN A 104 -50.52 -91.95 -19.50
CA GLN A 104 -51.44 -92.31 -20.60
C GLN A 104 -50.79 -93.14 -21.74
N GLY A 105 -49.47 -93.32 -21.74
CA GLY A 105 -48.77 -94.19 -22.68
C GLY A 105 -47.59 -94.96 -22.07
N ALA A 106 -47.52 -95.01 -20.73
CA ALA A 106 -46.41 -95.58 -19.97
C ALA A 106 -45.01 -95.14 -20.44
N GLY A 107 -44.89 -93.88 -20.91
CA GLY A 107 -43.65 -93.34 -21.48
C GLY A 107 -43.17 -93.97 -22.79
N ARG A 108 -43.97 -94.82 -23.45
CA ARG A 108 -43.57 -95.51 -24.71
C ARG A 108 -43.68 -94.62 -25.96
N ASN A 109 -44.40 -93.50 -25.88
CA ASN A 109 -44.54 -92.54 -26.98
C ASN A 109 -43.38 -91.54 -26.98
N SER A 110 -42.77 -91.29 -28.14
CA SER A 110 -41.58 -90.42 -28.28
C SER A 110 -41.88 -88.92 -28.27
N GLU A 111 -43.10 -88.50 -28.60
CA GLU A 111 -43.48 -87.09 -28.71
C GLU A 111 -43.51 -86.33 -27.37
N PRO A 112 -44.10 -86.85 -26.28
CA PRO A 112 -44.02 -86.22 -24.96
C PRO A 112 -42.56 -86.00 -24.50
N TRP A 113 -41.67 -86.96 -24.75
CA TRP A 113 -40.23 -86.83 -24.46
C TRP A 113 -39.59 -85.68 -25.25
N ARG A 114 -39.93 -85.55 -26.53
CA ARG A 114 -39.43 -84.48 -27.40
C ARG A 114 -39.86 -83.10 -26.89
N LEU A 115 -41.12 -82.94 -26.49
CA LEU A 115 -41.64 -81.68 -25.96
C LEU A 115 -40.96 -81.32 -24.63
N LEU A 116 -40.81 -82.29 -23.73
CA LEU A 116 -40.12 -82.07 -22.45
C LEU A 116 -38.66 -81.63 -22.66
N MET A 117 -37.93 -82.30 -23.56
CA MET A 117 -36.51 -81.98 -23.82
C MET A 117 -36.29 -80.65 -24.54
N ARG A 118 -37.31 -80.11 -25.22
CA ARG A 118 -37.27 -78.77 -25.84
C ARG A 118 -37.68 -77.64 -24.90
N SER A 119 -38.23 -77.97 -23.73
CA SER A 119 -38.65 -76.96 -22.76
C SER A 119 -37.47 -76.39 -21.96
N ASN A 120 -37.55 -75.10 -21.63
CA ASN A 120 -36.59 -74.39 -20.78
C ASN A 120 -37.17 -74.21 -19.37
N VAL A 121 -37.46 -75.33 -18.71
CA VAL A 121 -38.12 -75.36 -17.39
C VAL A 121 -37.38 -74.53 -16.33
N SER A 122 -36.05 -74.39 -16.43
CA SER A 122 -35.26 -73.53 -15.53
C SER A 122 -35.65 -72.06 -15.57
N LEU A 123 -36.29 -71.60 -16.65
CA LEU A 123 -36.68 -70.20 -16.82
C LEU A 123 -38.15 -69.95 -16.43
N TYR A 124 -38.90 -70.97 -16.02
CA TYR A 124 -40.34 -70.81 -15.76
C TYR A 124 -40.63 -69.93 -14.55
N ASP A 125 -39.80 -69.96 -13.50
CA ASP A 125 -39.97 -69.04 -12.37
C ASP A 125 -39.73 -67.59 -12.79
N SER A 126 -38.69 -67.35 -13.60
CA SER A 126 -38.42 -66.02 -14.19
C SER A 126 -39.55 -65.57 -15.12
N PHE A 127 -40.16 -66.52 -15.85
CA PHE A 127 -41.30 -66.25 -16.71
C PHE A 127 -42.53 -65.82 -15.90
N TYR A 128 -42.86 -66.54 -14.82
CA TYR A 128 -44.01 -66.19 -13.98
C TYR A 128 -43.82 -64.86 -13.25
N ASP A 129 -42.61 -64.55 -12.75
CA ASP A 129 -42.31 -63.23 -12.18
C ASP A 129 -42.47 -62.10 -13.22
N LEU A 130 -42.01 -62.33 -14.46
CA LEU A 130 -42.19 -61.37 -15.55
C LEU A 130 -43.65 -61.21 -15.97
N ASP A 131 -44.41 -62.29 -16.03
CA ASP A 131 -45.83 -62.27 -16.36
C ASP A 131 -46.62 -61.52 -15.27
N GLU A 132 -46.35 -61.78 -13.99
CA GLU A 132 -46.99 -61.06 -12.88
C GLU A 132 -46.67 -59.55 -12.94
N ARG A 133 -45.41 -59.19 -13.17
CA ARG A 133 -44.99 -57.78 -13.30
C ARG A 133 -45.63 -57.11 -14.51
N ALA A 134 -45.65 -57.78 -15.67
CA ALA A 134 -46.24 -57.24 -16.89
C ALA A 134 -47.75 -57.03 -16.73
N ARG A 135 -48.46 -57.99 -16.13
CA ARG A 135 -49.89 -57.85 -15.81
C ARG A 135 -50.16 -56.74 -14.80
N ARG A 136 -49.32 -56.60 -13.77
CA ARG A 136 -49.45 -55.52 -12.78
C ARG A 136 -49.23 -54.16 -13.44
N TRP A 137 -48.25 -54.04 -14.33
CA TRP A 137 -48.01 -52.82 -15.11
C TRP A 137 -49.19 -52.48 -16.03
N GLU A 138 -49.77 -53.48 -16.70
CA GLU A 138 -50.97 -53.32 -17.54
C GLU A 138 -52.21 -52.90 -16.71
N LEU A 139 -52.42 -53.50 -15.54
CA LEU A 139 -53.49 -53.12 -14.61
C LEU A 139 -53.33 -51.69 -14.05
N CYS A 140 -52.11 -51.20 -13.96
CA CYS A 140 -51.78 -49.85 -13.51
C CYS A 140 -51.65 -48.84 -14.66
N ASP A 141 -52.38 -49.05 -15.76
CA ASP A 141 -52.42 -48.18 -16.94
C ASP A 141 -51.03 -47.82 -17.48
N HIS A 142 -50.11 -48.79 -17.47
CA HIS A 142 -48.75 -48.65 -18.00
C HIS A 142 -47.88 -47.61 -17.28
N ASP A 143 -48.14 -47.30 -16.00
CA ASP A 143 -47.37 -46.34 -15.22
C ASP A 143 -45.87 -46.69 -15.14
N ALA A 144 -45.02 -45.69 -15.37
CA ALA A 144 -43.58 -45.84 -15.49
C ALA A 144 -42.88 -46.27 -14.18
N SER A 145 -43.50 -46.05 -13.02
CA SER A 145 -42.97 -46.46 -11.71
C SER A 145 -42.91 -47.98 -11.53
N TYR A 146 -43.73 -48.74 -12.28
CA TYR A 146 -43.74 -50.20 -12.27
C TYR A 146 -42.76 -50.83 -13.26
N LEU A 147 -42.10 -50.04 -14.11
CA LEU A 147 -41.07 -50.51 -15.04
C LEU A 147 -39.78 -50.88 -14.30
N LEU A 148 -38.97 -51.75 -14.92
CA LEU A 148 -37.63 -52.05 -14.40
C LEU A 148 -36.74 -50.81 -14.53
N GLN A 149 -36.27 -50.31 -13.40
CA GLN A 149 -35.46 -49.08 -13.31
C GLN A 149 -33.98 -49.32 -13.69
N ASP A 150 -33.49 -50.54 -13.53
CA ASP A 150 -32.12 -50.93 -13.85
C ASP A 150 -32.00 -51.46 -15.29
N VAL A 151 -31.09 -50.87 -16.06
CA VAL A 151 -30.76 -51.28 -17.43
C VAL A 151 -30.34 -52.76 -17.50
N ARG A 152 -29.63 -53.27 -16.48
CA ARG A 152 -29.21 -54.67 -16.44
C ARG A 152 -30.40 -55.60 -16.18
N ALA A 153 -31.33 -55.19 -15.32
CA ALA A 153 -32.56 -55.95 -15.06
C ALA A 153 -33.46 -56.02 -16.30
N ALA A 154 -33.63 -54.89 -17.01
CA ALA A 154 -34.40 -54.83 -18.25
C ALA A 154 -33.78 -55.71 -19.36
N SER A 155 -32.44 -55.71 -19.50
CA SER A 155 -31.75 -56.60 -20.44
C SER A 155 -31.93 -58.08 -20.08
N ARG A 156 -31.83 -58.45 -18.80
CA ARG A 156 -32.07 -59.84 -18.36
C ARG A 156 -33.49 -60.30 -18.68
N ALA A 157 -34.49 -59.44 -18.46
CA ALA A 157 -35.87 -59.76 -18.79
C ALA A 157 -36.07 -60.03 -20.29
N ARG A 158 -35.43 -59.23 -21.16
CA ARG A 158 -35.42 -59.47 -22.61
C ARG A 158 -34.82 -60.82 -22.98
N ASP A 159 -33.71 -61.18 -22.35
CA ASP A 159 -33.03 -62.45 -22.62
C ASP A 159 -33.89 -63.65 -22.20
N VAL A 160 -34.65 -63.55 -21.10
CA VAL A 160 -35.64 -64.56 -20.67
C VAL A 160 -36.75 -64.72 -21.70
N LEU A 161 -37.34 -63.61 -22.20
CA LEU A 161 -38.38 -63.68 -23.23
C LEU A 161 -37.83 -64.28 -24.54
N ALA A 162 -36.60 -63.94 -24.93
CA ALA A 162 -35.97 -64.48 -26.13
C ALA A 162 -35.75 -66.00 -26.02
N ALA A 163 -35.28 -66.49 -24.86
CA ALA A 163 -35.04 -67.91 -24.63
C ALA A 163 -36.34 -68.75 -24.62
N LEU A 164 -37.46 -68.16 -24.20
CA LEU A 164 -38.76 -68.83 -24.14
C LEU A 164 -39.64 -68.63 -25.39
N ALA A 165 -39.17 -67.88 -26.38
CA ALA A 165 -39.95 -67.56 -27.58
C ALA A 165 -40.46 -68.79 -28.35
N SER A 166 -39.70 -69.89 -28.34
CA SER A 166 -40.03 -71.16 -29.00
C SER A 166 -40.35 -72.30 -28.01
N ASP A 167 -40.56 -71.99 -26.74
CA ASP A 167 -40.83 -73.00 -25.71
C ASP A 167 -42.19 -73.70 -25.97
N PRO A 168 -42.26 -75.03 -25.78
CA PRO A 168 -43.47 -75.80 -26.05
C PRO A 168 -44.58 -75.58 -25.02
N TYR A 169 -44.28 -75.13 -23.80
CA TYR A 169 -45.29 -74.98 -22.74
C TYR A 169 -45.50 -73.54 -22.27
N GLN A 170 -44.45 -72.71 -22.24
CA GLN A 170 -44.53 -71.33 -21.75
C GLN A 170 -44.06 -70.33 -22.79
N ARG A 171 -45.00 -69.66 -23.46
CA ARG A 171 -44.68 -68.67 -24.51
C ARG A 171 -44.94 -67.24 -24.03
N PRO A 172 -43.97 -66.32 -24.22
CA PRO A 172 -44.15 -64.90 -23.92
C PRO A 172 -45.41 -64.29 -24.54
N THR A 173 -46.18 -63.59 -23.73
CA THR A 173 -47.36 -62.83 -24.19
C THR A 173 -46.94 -61.52 -24.88
N ALA A 174 -47.90 -60.84 -25.51
CA ALA A 174 -47.66 -59.50 -26.06
C ALA A 174 -47.35 -58.49 -24.95
N THR A 175 -48.15 -58.50 -23.87
CA THR A 175 -47.97 -57.64 -22.69
C THR A 175 -46.58 -57.75 -22.08
N MET A 176 -46.02 -58.97 -21.95
CA MET A 176 -44.65 -59.15 -21.44
C MET A 176 -43.59 -58.49 -22.33
N ARG A 177 -43.74 -58.59 -23.66
CA ARG A 177 -42.80 -57.97 -24.61
C ARG A 177 -42.86 -56.45 -24.57
N ASP A 178 -44.06 -55.90 -24.44
CA ASP A 178 -44.27 -54.45 -24.34
C ASP A 178 -43.71 -53.90 -23.02
N TYR A 179 -43.92 -54.60 -21.91
CA TYR A 179 -43.37 -54.27 -20.60
C TYR A 179 -41.83 -54.20 -20.60
N VAL A 180 -41.17 -55.21 -21.17
CA VAL A 180 -39.71 -55.24 -21.26
C VAL A 180 -39.18 -54.12 -22.16
N THR A 181 -39.82 -53.89 -23.30
CA THR A 181 -39.44 -52.82 -24.23
C THR A 181 -39.58 -51.44 -23.59
N ALA A 182 -40.68 -51.20 -22.87
CA ALA A 182 -40.91 -49.96 -22.14
C ALA A 182 -39.86 -49.77 -21.03
N SER A 183 -39.53 -50.84 -20.30
CA SER A 183 -38.51 -50.83 -19.24
C SER A 183 -37.12 -50.47 -19.77
N GLU A 184 -36.69 -51.04 -20.90
CA GLU A 184 -35.40 -50.72 -21.52
C GLU A 184 -35.29 -49.24 -21.94
N ARG A 185 -36.38 -48.67 -22.49
CA ARG A 185 -36.42 -47.26 -22.87
C ARG A 185 -36.36 -46.34 -21.65
N HIS A 186 -37.09 -46.69 -20.58
CA HIS A 186 -37.14 -45.92 -19.36
C HIS A 186 -35.77 -45.87 -18.65
N ALA A 187 -35.18 -47.03 -18.37
CA ALA A 187 -33.89 -47.14 -17.67
C ALA A 187 -32.74 -46.41 -18.42
N ASN A 188 -32.74 -46.47 -19.76
CA ASN A 188 -31.74 -45.75 -20.57
C ASN A 188 -31.91 -44.22 -20.53
N LYS A 189 -33.15 -43.73 -20.43
CA LYS A 189 -33.44 -42.29 -20.36
C LYS A 189 -33.01 -41.71 -19.01
N GLU A 190 -33.24 -42.43 -17.91
CA GLU A 190 -32.84 -42.00 -16.58
C GLU A 190 -31.31 -41.94 -16.41
N ARG A 191 -30.59 -42.95 -16.90
CA ARG A 191 -29.11 -42.98 -16.88
C ARG A 191 -28.50 -41.74 -17.54
N LYS A 192 -29.01 -41.34 -18.71
CA LYS A 192 -28.52 -40.14 -19.42
C LYS A 192 -28.75 -38.85 -18.63
N ARG A 193 -29.88 -38.71 -17.93
CA ARG A 193 -30.20 -37.52 -17.12
C ARG A 193 -29.27 -37.38 -15.92
N LEU A 194 -28.98 -38.47 -15.21
CA LEU A 194 -28.10 -38.47 -14.04
C LEU A 194 -26.65 -38.12 -14.41
N VAL A 195 -26.14 -38.65 -15.51
CA VAL A 195 -24.78 -38.33 -16.01
C VAL A 195 -24.67 -36.86 -16.40
N SER A 196 -25.65 -36.32 -17.12
CA SER A 196 -25.67 -34.89 -17.52
C SER A 196 -25.69 -33.94 -16.32
N ARG A 197 -26.39 -34.29 -15.22
CA ARG A 197 -26.39 -33.47 -13.99
C ARG A 197 -25.04 -33.48 -13.29
N ARG A 198 -24.41 -34.66 -13.13
CA ARG A 198 -23.10 -34.79 -12.46
C ARG A 198 -21.97 -34.06 -13.18
N VAL A 199 -21.97 -34.07 -14.52
CA VAL A 199 -20.97 -33.33 -15.32
C VAL A 199 -21.10 -31.83 -15.12
N ARG A 200 -22.33 -31.29 -15.16
CA ARG A 200 -22.56 -29.84 -14.95
C ARG A 200 -22.12 -29.37 -13.56
N THR A 201 -22.41 -30.13 -12.51
CA THR A 201 -21.97 -29.78 -11.15
C THR A 201 -20.45 -29.83 -11.00
N ALA A 202 -19.78 -30.80 -11.63
CA ALA A 202 -18.31 -30.89 -11.59
C ALA A 202 -17.64 -29.71 -12.32
N CYS A 203 -18.16 -29.32 -13.49
CA CYS A 203 -17.65 -28.16 -14.22
C CYS A 203 -17.84 -26.85 -13.45
N ALA A 204 -19.00 -26.66 -12.79
CA ALA A 204 -19.25 -25.47 -11.96
C ALA A 204 -18.30 -25.39 -10.76
N ALA A 205 -18.04 -26.52 -10.08
CA ALA A 205 -17.09 -26.56 -8.97
C ALA A 205 -15.65 -26.25 -9.43
N LEU A 206 -15.21 -26.81 -10.57
CA LEU A 206 -13.89 -26.54 -11.13
C LEU A 206 -13.73 -25.07 -11.52
N PHE A 207 -14.77 -24.45 -12.08
CA PHE A 207 -14.78 -23.03 -12.41
C PHE A 207 -14.64 -22.14 -11.18
N ILE A 208 -15.36 -22.44 -10.09
CA ILE A 208 -15.24 -21.69 -8.83
C ILE A 208 -13.81 -21.80 -8.26
N VAL A 209 -13.21 -22.99 -8.24
CA VAL A 209 -11.83 -23.19 -7.77
C VAL A 209 -10.84 -22.41 -8.64
N PHE A 210 -11.00 -22.44 -9.96
CA PHE A 210 -10.16 -21.67 -10.87
C PHE A 210 -10.31 -20.15 -10.66
N ALA A 211 -11.53 -19.65 -10.49
CA ALA A 211 -11.79 -18.25 -10.20
C ALA A 211 -11.15 -17.80 -8.87
N LEU A 212 -11.22 -18.63 -7.83
CA LEU A 212 -10.57 -18.36 -6.54
C LEU A 212 -9.04 -18.35 -6.65
N LEU A 213 -8.45 -19.28 -7.42
CA LEU A 213 -7.00 -19.31 -7.68
C LEU A 213 -6.54 -18.07 -8.47
N ALA A 214 -7.28 -17.68 -9.51
CA ALA A 214 -7.00 -16.49 -10.29
C ALA A 214 -7.10 -15.21 -9.44
N ALA A 215 -8.15 -15.07 -8.63
CA ALA A 215 -8.30 -13.96 -7.69
C ALA A 215 -7.16 -13.93 -6.67
N ASN A 216 -6.74 -15.09 -6.14
CA ASN A 216 -5.61 -15.16 -5.22
C ASN A 216 -4.28 -14.75 -5.87
N LEU A 217 -4.03 -15.14 -7.13
CA LEU A 217 -2.83 -14.71 -7.87
C LEU A 217 -2.82 -13.19 -8.08
N VAL A 218 -3.96 -12.60 -8.44
CA VAL A 218 -4.10 -11.14 -8.59
C VAL A 218 -3.86 -10.42 -7.26
N LEU A 219 -4.45 -10.91 -6.16
CA LEU A 219 -4.23 -10.34 -4.83
C LEU A 219 -2.78 -10.48 -4.36
N GLN A 220 -2.13 -11.61 -4.63
CA GLN A 220 -0.71 -11.81 -4.31
C GLN A 220 0.18 -10.86 -5.11
N HIS A 221 -0.12 -10.65 -6.39
CA HIS A 221 0.59 -9.70 -7.23
C HIS A 221 0.48 -8.26 -6.68
N HIS A 222 -0.73 -7.79 -6.38
CA HIS A 222 -0.93 -6.45 -5.79
C HIS A 222 -0.25 -6.29 -4.42
N ARG A 223 -0.33 -7.29 -3.54
CA ARG A 223 0.33 -7.24 -2.23
C ARG A 223 1.85 -7.19 -2.34
N PHE A 224 2.43 -7.97 -3.26
CA PHE A 224 3.86 -7.98 -3.48
C PHE A 224 4.37 -6.64 -4.02
N HIS A 225 3.64 -6.03 -4.96
CA HIS A 225 3.95 -4.69 -5.47
C HIS A 225 3.83 -3.62 -4.38
N ALA A 226 2.74 -3.62 -3.60
CA ALA A 226 2.57 -2.68 -2.49
C ALA A 226 3.71 -2.79 -1.44
N GLN A 227 4.18 -4.00 -1.15
CA GLN A 227 5.31 -4.21 -0.24
C GLN A 227 6.63 -3.70 -0.80
N LEU A 228 6.93 -3.96 -2.08
CA LEU A 228 8.13 -3.43 -2.73
C LEU A 228 8.15 -1.91 -2.78
N LEU A 229 7.00 -1.30 -3.10
CA LEU A 229 6.83 0.15 -3.11
C LEU A 229 7.05 0.72 -1.70
N GLN A 230 6.46 0.10 -0.68
CA GLN A 230 6.67 0.51 0.71
C GLN A 230 8.14 0.36 1.16
N GLU A 231 8.82 -0.74 0.83
CA GLU A 231 10.26 -0.91 1.14
C GLU A 231 11.15 0.12 0.42
N ALA A 232 10.79 0.53 -0.81
CA ALA A 232 11.50 1.58 -1.53
C ALA A 232 11.27 2.98 -0.93
N MET A 233 10.11 3.19 -0.30
CA MET A 233 9.71 4.45 0.34
C MET A 233 10.17 4.56 1.80
N ASP A 234 10.27 3.46 2.54
CA ASP A 234 10.72 3.43 3.95
C ASP A 234 12.16 3.94 4.13
N GLY A 235 12.96 3.98 3.05
CA GLY A 235 14.30 4.59 3.05
C GLY A 235 14.32 6.08 2.73
N LEU A 236 13.18 6.69 2.36
CA LEU A 236 13.05 8.11 2.04
C LEU A 236 12.53 8.85 3.27
N ASP A 237 13.44 9.52 3.95
CA ASP A 237 13.12 10.33 5.12
C ASP A 237 12.71 11.75 4.69
N THR A 238 11.40 12.01 4.66
CA THR A 238 10.81 13.31 4.30
C THR A 238 11.10 14.42 5.31
N ALA A 239 11.61 14.09 6.50
CA ALA A 239 12.02 15.07 7.48
C ALA A 239 13.49 15.51 7.29
N HIS A 240 14.36 14.61 6.84
CA HIS A 240 15.78 14.91 6.68
C HIS A 240 16.13 15.54 5.33
N ASN A 241 15.63 14.99 4.21
CA ASN A 241 15.88 15.54 2.86
C ASN A 241 14.56 15.55 2.05
N PRO A 242 13.64 16.48 2.37
CA PRO A 242 12.31 16.50 1.79
C PRO A 242 12.30 16.74 0.28
N GLU A 243 13.21 17.57 -0.24
CA GLU A 243 13.34 17.83 -1.67
C GLU A 243 13.68 16.55 -2.45
N TYR A 244 14.70 15.81 -2.02
CA TYR A 244 15.09 14.56 -2.66
C TYR A 244 13.97 13.52 -2.54
N ALA A 245 13.37 13.41 -1.34
CA ALA A 245 12.27 12.49 -1.09
C ALA A 245 11.07 12.78 -2.02
N ALA A 246 10.66 14.03 -2.19
CA ALA A 246 9.54 14.41 -3.06
C ALA A 246 9.78 14.00 -4.52
N PHE A 247 10.97 14.25 -5.06
CA PHE A 247 11.33 13.85 -6.42
C PHE A 247 11.36 12.33 -6.58
N ARG A 248 11.92 11.61 -5.60
CA ARG A 248 11.95 10.13 -5.61
C ARG A 248 10.55 9.53 -5.51
N LEU A 249 9.69 10.07 -4.66
CA LEU A 249 8.31 9.63 -4.49
C LEU A 249 7.48 9.88 -5.76
N LEU A 250 7.66 11.04 -6.39
CA LEU A 250 7.04 11.35 -7.68
C LEU A 250 7.49 10.36 -8.76
N GLN A 251 8.79 10.08 -8.85
CA GLN A 251 9.35 9.13 -9.81
C GLN A 251 8.80 7.71 -9.61
N ILE A 252 8.77 7.23 -8.35
CA ILE A 252 8.24 5.91 -7.99
C ILE A 252 6.74 5.85 -8.35
N GLY A 253 5.99 6.88 -7.96
CA GLY A 253 4.56 6.97 -8.21
C GLY A 253 4.21 7.00 -9.70
N ALA A 254 4.97 7.74 -10.53
CA ALA A 254 4.72 7.85 -11.96
C ALA A 254 4.83 6.49 -12.69
N ASN A 255 5.75 5.63 -12.24
CA ASN A 255 5.95 4.29 -12.81
C ASN A 255 4.86 3.28 -12.44
N GLU A 256 4.16 3.49 -11.32
CA GLU A 256 3.12 2.58 -10.81
C GLU A 256 1.69 3.09 -11.01
N ASN A 257 1.51 4.22 -11.71
CA ASN A 257 0.22 4.92 -11.87
C ASN A 257 -0.26 5.41 -10.49
N ILE A 258 0.37 6.48 -9.95
CA ILE A 258 0.20 7.31 -8.71
C ILE A 258 -1.06 7.18 -7.83
N ASN A 259 -2.14 6.53 -8.27
CA ASN A 259 -3.39 6.31 -7.57
C ASN A 259 -3.31 5.35 -6.36
N SER A 260 -2.13 5.13 -5.77
CA SER A 260 -2.08 4.62 -4.40
C SER A 260 -2.05 5.82 -3.45
N ASP A 261 -3.08 5.94 -2.61
CA ASP A 261 -3.23 7.07 -1.67
C ASP A 261 -1.95 7.33 -0.86
N THR A 262 -1.16 6.29 -0.59
CA THR A 262 0.09 6.37 0.18
C THR A 262 1.19 7.19 -0.51
N SER A 263 1.49 6.97 -1.80
CA SER A 263 2.53 7.74 -2.50
C SER A 263 2.15 9.21 -2.66
N TYR A 264 0.86 9.46 -2.88
CA TYR A 264 0.31 10.81 -2.90
C TYR A 264 0.56 11.52 -1.56
N LEU A 265 0.07 10.94 -0.46
CA LEU A 265 0.15 11.55 0.87
C LEU A 265 1.60 11.80 1.30
N GLN A 266 2.53 10.87 1.04
CA GLN A 266 3.95 11.08 1.36
C GLN A 266 4.61 12.14 0.48
N THR A 267 4.19 12.28 -0.78
CA THR A 267 4.71 13.37 -1.63
C THR A 267 4.17 14.72 -1.17
N ILE A 268 2.90 14.78 -0.74
CA ILE A 268 2.29 15.99 -0.15
C ILE A 268 2.94 16.34 1.18
N ASP A 269 3.27 15.35 2.01
CA ASP A 269 4.03 15.54 3.26
C ASP A 269 5.41 16.15 2.97
N ALA A 270 6.16 15.57 2.02
CA ALA A 270 7.44 16.12 1.58
C ALA A 270 7.29 17.56 1.02
N LEU A 271 6.25 17.83 0.22
CA LEU A 271 5.88 19.17 -0.25
C LEU A 271 5.33 20.10 0.84
N SER A 272 5.11 19.61 2.05
CA SER A 272 4.67 20.41 3.20
C SER A 272 5.83 20.72 4.14
N SER A 273 6.96 20.02 4.00
CA SER A 273 8.21 20.25 4.72
C SER A 273 8.95 21.52 4.27
N VAL A 274 9.86 21.96 5.14
CA VAL A 274 10.81 23.05 4.88
C VAL A 274 11.85 22.58 3.88
N TRP A 275 11.99 23.29 2.76
CA TRP A 275 13.02 22.99 1.75
C TRP A 275 14.07 24.09 1.77
N LYS A 276 15.31 23.72 1.49
CA LYS A 276 16.35 24.70 1.18
C LYS A 276 16.04 25.40 -0.15
N VAL A 277 16.36 26.68 -0.23
CA VAL A 277 16.38 27.43 -1.50
C VAL A 277 17.50 26.89 -2.40
N SER A 278 18.67 26.65 -1.79
CA SER A 278 19.86 26.19 -2.49
C SER A 278 20.87 25.58 -1.52
N GLU A 279 21.83 24.84 -2.05
CA GLU A 279 23.01 24.41 -1.30
C GLU A 279 24.28 24.70 -2.10
N LEU A 280 25.21 25.40 -1.46
CA LEU A 280 26.45 25.89 -2.03
C LEU A 280 27.57 24.89 -1.76
N GLY A 281 28.48 24.71 -2.73
CA GLY A 281 29.66 23.86 -2.56
C GLY A 281 29.45 22.35 -2.79
N LEU A 282 28.30 21.91 -3.32
CA LEU A 282 27.98 20.49 -3.55
C LEU A 282 28.99 19.75 -4.44
N VAL A 283 29.59 20.43 -5.42
CA VAL A 283 30.60 19.82 -6.30
C VAL A 283 31.90 19.57 -5.54
N GLU A 284 32.32 20.54 -4.74
CA GLU A 284 33.54 20.46 -3.95
C GLU A 284 33.41 19.44 -2.81
N GLU A 285 32.22 19.32 -2.21
CA GLU A 285 31.88 18.27 -1.26
C GLU A 285 32.03 16.89 -1.92
N SER A 286 31.38 16.69 -3.08
CA SER A 286 31.43 15.43 -3.83
C SER A 286 32.87 15.05 -4.24
N ALA A 287 33.72 16.04 -4.49
CA ALA A 287 35.14 15.87 -4.80
C ALA A 287 36.02 15.67 -3.54
N GLY A 288 35.51 15.91 -2.34
CA GLY A 288 36.28 15.88 -1.09
C GLY A 288 37.29 17.03 -0.97
N THR A 289 37.06 18.13 -1.69
CA THR A 289 37.96 19.31 -1.74
C THR A 289 37.32 20.56 -1.15
N GLY A 290 36.01 20.53 -0.87
CA GLY A 290 35.25 21.66 -0.35
C GLY A 290 35.63 22.00 1.07
N ARG A 291 35.91 23.28 1.29
CA ARG A 291 35.97 23.86 2.64
C ARG A 291 35.27 25.19 2.59
N GLN A 292 34.29 25.31 3.47
CA GLN A 292 33.52 26.52 3.68
C GLN A 292 33.59 26.90 5.15
N GLY A 293 33.45 28.18 5.45
CA GLY A 293 33.31 28.72 6.80
C GLY A 293 32.03 29.54 6.92
N ARG A 294 32.05 30.52 7.83
CA ARG A 294 30.94 31.46 8.00
C ARG A 294 30.56 32.10 6.66
N ALA A 295 29.27 32.30 6.46
CA ALA A 295 28.72 33.01 5.33
C ALA A 295 28.19 34.37 5.79
N ALA A 296 28.21 35.36 4.90
CA ALA A 296 27.51 36.63 5.04
C ALA A 296 26.58 36.82 3.84
N LEU A 297 25.33 37.17 4.10
CA LEU A 297 24.29 37.37 3.07
C LEU A 297 24.06 38.85 2.77
N THR A 298 23.71 39.15 1.51
CA THR A 298 23.07 40.43 1.20
C THR A 298 21.66 40.47 1.79
N ASP A 299 21.14 41.66 2.12
CA ASP A 299 19.85 41.78 2.81
C ASP A 299 18.70 41.16 1.99
N ASP A 300 18.78 41.26 0.65
CA ASP A 300 17.84 40.63 -0.30
C ASP A 300 18.03 39.12 -0.47
N GLY A 301 19.05 38.54 0.15
CA GLY A 301 19.39 37.12 0.10
C GLY A 301 19.89 36.63 -1.25
N GLU A 302 20.06 37.48 -2.27
CA GLU A 302 20.42 37.05 -3.63
C GLU A 302 21.88 36.62 -3.76
N ARG A 303 22.77 37.12 -2.87
CA ARG A 303 24.19 36.79 -2.85
C ARG A 303 24.65 36.32 -1.48
N ALA A 304 25.51 35.31 -1.48
CA ALA A 304 26.23 34.84 -0.30
C ALA A 304 27.74 34.98 -0.51
N PHE A 305 28.43 35.47 0.52
CA PHE A 305 29.89 35.50 0.62
C PHE A 305 30.31 34.47 1.65
N VAL A 306 31.01 33.43 1.23
CA VAL A 306 31.34 32.28 2.08
C VAL A 306 32.84 32.19 2.23
N ALA A 307 33.35 32.14 3.47
CA ALA A 307 34.76 31.90 3.70
C ALA A 307 35.17 30.55 3.10
N GLY A 308 36.24 30.55 2.31
CA GLY A 308 36.81 29.37 1.68
C GLY A 308 38.09 28.88 2.37
N ALA A 309 38.80 27.98 1.71
CA ALA A 309 40.13 27.56 2.15
C ALA A 309 41.18 28.65 1.87
N GLU A 310 42.25 28.66 2.66
CA GLU A 310 43.46 29.48 2.40
C GLU A 310 43.18 30.99 2.24
N GLY A 311 42.24 31.51 3.05
CA GLY A 311 41.95 32.94 3.10
C GLY A 311 41.17 33.46 1.89
N THR A 312 40.45 32.58 1.19
CA THR A 312 39.56 33.00 0.11
C THR A 312 38.16 33.34 0.61
N ILE A 313 37.47 34.21 -0.13
CA ILE A 313 36.02 34.41 -0.04
C ILE A 313 35.40 33.98 -1.37
N GLN A 314 34.40 33.11 -1.29
CA GLN A 314 33.62 32.60 -2.40
C GLN A 314 32.35 33.42 -2.52
N THR A 315 32.03 33.95 -3.71
CA THR A 315 30.78 34.66 -3.95
C THR A 315 29.83 33.76 -4.73
N TRP A 316 28.62 33.59 -4.21
CA TRP A 316 27.59 32.74 -4.77
C TRP A 316 26.32 33.53 -5.05
N LEU A 317 25.65 33.21 -6.16
CA LEU A 317 24.24 33.54 -6.38
C LEU A 317 23.41 32.47 -5.68
N THR A 318 22.65 32.85 -4.66
CA THR A 318 21.95 31.89 -3.79
C THR A 318 20.87 31.13 -4.58
N ARG A 319 20.00 31.84 -5.31
CA ARG A 319 18.88 31.24 -6.05
C ARG A 319 19.27 30.31 -7.20
N THR A 320 20.53 30.35 -7.65
CA THR A 320 21.03 29.45 -8.70
C THR A 320 22.11 28.50 -8.21
N ALA A 321 22.57 28.65 -6.96
CA ALA A 321 23.75 28.00 -6.41
C ALA A 321 25.01 28.15 -7.29
N GLU A 322 25.10 29.24 -8.06
CA GLU A 322 26.22 29.48 -8.98
C GLU A 322 27.33 30.28 -8.29
N ALA A 323 28.55 29.73 -8.27
CA ALA A 323 29.72 30.45 -7.81
C ALA A 323 30.21 31.45 -8.87
N THR A 324 30.14 32.74 -8.56
CA THR A 324 30.56 33.81 -9.47
C THR A 324 32.01 34.23 -9.28
N ASP A 325 32.56 34.09 -8.07
CA ASP A 325 33.95 34.44 -7.78
C ASP A 325 34.54 33.62 -6.62
N ASN A 326 35.87 33.54 -6.56
CA ASN A 326 36.66 32.92 -5.50
C ASN A 326 37.99 33.69 -5.38
N ARG A 327 38.07 34.59 -4.40
CA ARG A 327 39.19 35.54 -4.28
C ARG A 327 39.97 35.34 -3.01
N ARG A 328 41.29 35.31 -3.12
CA ARG A 328 42.16 35.39 -1.95
C ARG A 328 42.13 36.82 -1.42
N VAL A 329 41.61 36.98 -0.20
CA VAL A 329 41.48 38.28 0.47
C VAL A 329 42.36 38.41 1.69
N SER A 330 42.84 37.27 2.22
CA SER A 330 43.71 37.20 3.38
C SER A 330 44.76 36.11 3.21
N ASP A 331 45.84 36.22 3.97
CA ASP A 331 46.83 35.16 4.14
C ASP A 331 46.51 34.25 5.34
N GLU A 332 45.53 34.64 6.17
CA GLU A 332 44.97 33.79 7.22
C GLU A 332 43.96 32.79 6.66
N GLY A 333 43.84 31.63 7.31
CA GLY A 333 42.97 30.57 6.81
C GLY A 333 41.47 30.89 6.89
N HIS A 334 41.05 31.69 7.87
CA HIS A 334 39.65 32.09 8.08
C HIS A 334 39.64 33.53 8.64
N PRO A 335 39.70 34.55 7.78
CA PRO A 335 39.65 35.94 8.24
C PRO A 335 38.24 36.31 8.73
N ALA A 336 38.14 37.30 9.62
CA ALA A 336 36.87 37.91 9.96
C ALA A 336 36.39 38.77 8.78
N PHE A 337 35.12 38.67 8.43
CA PHE A 337 34.57 39.47 7.34
C PHE A 337 33.08 39.74 7.51
N ASP A 338 32.62 40.81 6.84
CA ASP A 338 31.22 41.17 6.65
C ASP A 338 31.05 41.93 5.32
N VAL A 339 29.82 42.05 4.82
CA VAL A 339 29.50 42.68 3.55
C VAL A 339 28.34 43.67 3.70
N THR A 340 28.36 44.79 2.98
CA THR A 340 27.27 45.78 2.98
C THR A 340 25.93 45.16 2.53
N PRO A 341 24.76 45.74 2.90
CA PRO A 341 23.44 45.22 2.54
C PRO A 341 23.25 44.92 1.06
N ASP A 342 23.76 45.82 0.22
CA ASP A 342 23.70 45.71 -1.24
C ASP A 342 24.78 44.79 -1.82
N GLY A 343 25.68 44.27 -0.98
CA GLY A 343 26.79 43.41 -1.31
C GLY A 343 27.89 44.09 -2.11
N SER A 344 27.98 45.42 -2.15
CA SER A 344 28.95 46.15 -2.98
C SER A 344 30.34 46.28 -2.32
N CYS A 345 30.41 46.31 -0.99
CA CYS A 345 31.65 46.39 -0.24
C CYS A 345 31.78 45.21 0.71
N LEU A 346 32.89 44.47 0.58
CA LEU A 346 33.31 43.42 1.50
C LEU A 346 34.42 43.98 2.40
N VAL A 347 34.25 43.87 3.71
CA VAL A 347 35.27 44.24 4.70
C VAL A 347 35.88 42.97 5.25
N VAL A 348 37.21 42.91 5.25
CA VAL A 348 37.99 41.80 5.77
C VAL A 348 38.92 42.36 6.84
N ALA A 349 38.85 41.78 8.03
CA ALA A 349 39.75 42.07 9.14
C ALA A 349 40.56 40.82 9.50
N ASP A 350 41.87 40.99 9.57
CA ASP A 350 42.84 39.94 9.89
C ASP A 350 44.06 40.54 10.62
N GLY A 351 45.10 39.73 10.85
CA GLY A 351 46.34 40.17 11.47
C GLY A 351 47.10 41.28 10.74
N ASP A 352 46.80 41.53 9.46
CA ASP A 352 47.43 42.59 8.66
C ASP A 352 46.64 43.91 8.68
N GLY A 353 45.43 43.93 9.27
CA GLY A 353 44.60 45.13 9.41
C GLY A 353 43.21 44.95 8.81
N ILE A 354 42.60 46.06 8.38
CA ILE A 354 41.27 46.05 7.75
C ILE A 354 41.40 46.46 6.28
N ARG A 355 40.93 45.58 5.38
CA ARG A 355 40.84 45.82 3.94
C ARG A 355 39.40 45.86 3.47
N CYS A 356 39.10 46.81 2.59
CA CYS A 356 37.80 46.94 1.94
C CYS A 356 37.94 46.57 0.46
N PHE A 357 37.04 45.73 -0.05
CA PHE A 357 37.01 45.29 -1.44
C PHE A 357 35.72 45.75 -2.11
N ASP A 358 35.82 46.36 -3.29
CA ASP A 358 34.67 46.48 -4.20
C ASP A 358 34.39 45.08 -4.78
N THR A 359 33.20 44.51 -4.52
CA THR A 359 32.92 43.11 -4.88
C THR A 359 32.67 42.89 -6.38
N ARG A 360 32.62 43.96 -7.18
CA ARG A 360 32.48 43.88 -8.64
C ARG A 360 33.83 43.91 -9.33
N SER A 361 34.74 44.79 -8.91
CA SER A 361 36.08 44.92 -9.48
C SER A 361 37.13 44.07 -8.74
N TRP A 362 36.88 43.75 -7.47
CA TRP A 362 37.82 43.22 -6.50
C TRP A 362 39.07 44.10 -6.30
N GLU A 363 38.95 45.40 -6.56
CA GLU A 363 39.94 46.38 -6.13
C GLU A 363 39.88 46.50 -4.60
N ALA A 364 41.06 46.41 -3.98
CA ALA A 364 41.21 46.47 -2.53
C ALA A 364 41.76 47.83 -2.11
N VAL A 365 41.20 48.38 -1.03
CA VAL A 365 41.72 49.55 -0.32
C VAL A 365 42.06 49.11 1.10
N ASP A 366 43.32 49.30 1.47
CA ASP A 366 43.73 49.21 2.87
C ASP A 366 43.18 50.44 3.60
N SER A 367 42.41 50.21 4.67
CA SER A 367 41.89 51.31 5.50
C SER A 367 43.02 52.08 6.18
N GLY A 368 44.17 51.44 6.43
CA GLY A 368 45.26 51.99 7.22
C GLY A 368 45.07 51.82 8.73
N TYR A 369 44.08 51.04 9.16
CA TYR A 369 43.88 50.70 10.58
C TYR A 369 45.05 49.86 11.11
N ASP A 370 45.78 50.40 12.10
CA ASP A 370 46.97 49.79 12.72
C ASP A 370 46.74 49.38 14.19
N GLY A 371 45.47 49.22 14.59
CA GLY A 371 45.05 48.88 15.94
C GLY A 371 45.14 47.39 16.28
N ALA A 372 44.33 46.97 17.26
CA ALA A 372 44.26 45.56 17.67
C ALA A 372 43.66 44.70 16.55
N THR A 373 44.18 43.48 16.38
CA THR A 373 43.63 42.47 15.46
C THR A 373 42.20 42.15 15.84
N LEU A 374 41.28 42.33 14.90
CA LEU A 374 39.85 42.11 15.11
C LEU A 374 39.52 40.66 14.76
N GLY A 375 38.96 39.92 15.71
CA GLY A 375 38.52 38.53 15.54
C GLY A 375 37.09 38.40 14.99
N ASP A 376 36.32 39.48 15.02
CA ASP A 376 35.01 39.59 14.39
C ASP A 376 34.78 41.03 13.90
N VAL A 377 33.93 41.20 12.87
CA VAL A 377 33.68 42.50 12.25
C VAL A 377 32.27 42.58 11.70
N ALA A 378 31.65 43.75 11.84
CA ALA A 378 30.40 44.14 11.19
C ALA A 378 30.58 45.46 10.44
N VAL A 379 30.07 45.57 9.22
CA VAL A 379 30.18 46.77 8.37
C VAL A 379 28.87 47.56 8.37
N SER A 380 28.99 48.87 8.54
CA SER A 380 27.87 49.82 8.42
C SER A 380 27.23 49.76 7.04
N ALA A 381 25.94 50.11 6.95
CA ALA A 381 25.17 49.99 5.71
C ALA A 381 25.73 50.81 4.54
N ASP A 382 26.41 51.92 4.81
CA ASP A 382 27.04 52.77 3.80
C ASP A 382 28.50 52.39 3.49
N GLY A 383 29.05 51.37 4.16
CA GLY A 383 30.43 50.90 3.98
C GLY A 383 31.50 51.86 4.51
N SER A 384 31.13 52.86 5.30
CA SER A 384 32.09 53.88 5.79
C SER A 384 32.77 53.53 7.11
N ARG A 385 32.16 52.63 7.89
CA ARG A 385 32.60 52.22 9.22
C ARG A 385 32.56 50.72 9.42
N ALA A 386 33.48 50.21 10.23
CA ALA A 386 33.47 48.85 10.75
C ALA A 386 33.45 48.86 12.27
N LEU A 387 32.62 48.01 12.86
CA LEU A 387 32.64 47.67 14.27
C LEU A 387 33.35 46.33 14.42
N GLY A 388 34.42 46.30 15.20
CA GLY A 388 35.26 45.12 15.37
C GLY A 388 35.38 44.69 16.83
N ALA A 389 35.42 43.37 17.03
CA ALA A 389 35.72 42.75 18.30
C ALA A 389 37.19 42.33 18.35
N ALA A 390 37.91 42.73 19.39
CA ALA A 390 39.24 42.20 19.72
C ALA A 390 39.27 41.74 21.18
N GLU A 391 40.34 41.08 21.61
CA GLU A 391 40.49 40.64 23.01
C GLU A 391 40.33 41.82 23.97
N GLY A 392 39.21 41.82 24.71
CA GLY A 392 38.88 42.81 25.74
C GLY A 392 38.41 44.18 25.23
N VAL A 393 38.20 44.36 23.91
CA VAL A 393 37.83 45.67 23.37
C VAL A 393 36.91 45.58 22.15
N LEU A 394 35.90 46.44 22.15
CA LEU A 394 35.06 46.74 21.00
C LEU A 394 35.56 48.04 20.36
N ALA A 395 35.84 48.03 19.07
CA ALA A 395 36.43 49.15 18.33
C ALA A 395 35.54 49.59 17.17
N LEU A 396 35.24 50.89 17.10
CA LEU A 396 34.60 51.50 15.94
C LEU A 396 35.65 52.22 15.09
N VAL A 397 35.78 51.81 13.83
CA VAL A 397 36.85 52.26 12.93
C VAL A 397 36.26 52.93 11.70
N ASN A 398 36.82 54.07 11.30
CA ASN A 398 36.55 54.70 10.02
C ASN A 398 37.30 53.97 8.91
N LEU A 399 36.60 53.44 7.91
CA LEU A 399 37.21 52.66 6.84
C LEU A 399 37.91 53.51 5.78
N GLY A 400 37.64 54.82 5.73
CA GLY A 400 38.22 55.73 4.75
C GLY A 400 39.66 56.15 5.06
N ASP A 401 40.03 56.18 6.34
CA ASP A 401 41.37 56.58 6.80
C ASP A 401 41.94 55.73 7.95
N GLY A 402 41.22 54.68 8.36
CA GLY A 402 41.68 53.71 9.36
C GLY A 402 41.63 54.23 10.79
N THR A 403 41.05 55.42 11.01
CA THR A 403 41.02 56.03 12.35
C THR A 403 40.12 55.26 13.30
N LEU A 404 40.63 54.98 14.50
CA LEU A 404 39.82 54.49 15.62
C LEU A 404 38.95 55.65 16.14
N GLU A 405 37.66 55.64 15.80
CA GLU A 405 36.71 56.69 16.19
C GLU A 405 36.30 56.56 17.66
N SER A 406 36.03 55.33 18.11
CA SER A 406 35.63 55.04 19.48
C SER A 406 36.06 53.64 19.91
N ARG A 407 36.18 53.44 21.22
CA ARG A 407 36.46 52.12 21.80
C ARG A 407 35.74 51.93 23.13
N LEU A 408 35.33 50.70 23.40
CA LEU A 408 34.70 50.27 24.66
C LEU A 408 35.47 49.06 25.20
N GLU A 409 35.97 49.18 26.42
CA GLU A 409 36.57 48.05 27.13
C GLU A 409 35.45 47.10 27.60
N ALA A 410 35.65 45.81 27.39
CA ALA A 410 34.75 44.75 27.84
C ALA A 410 35.57 43.56 28.30
N ASP A 411 35.02 42.69 29.14
CA ASP A 411 35.71 41.44 29.48
C ASP A 411 35.60 40.44 28.33
N ASP A 412 34.49 40.49 27.59
CA ASP A 412 34.22 39.65 26.43
C ASP A 412 33.28 40.37 25.45
N VAL A 413 33.46 40.13 24.16
CA VAL A 413 32.56 40.61 23.09
C VAL A 413 31.90 39.38 22.49
N LEU A 414 30.61 39.21 22.78
CA LEU A 414 29.87 37.99 22.45
C LEU A 414 29.39 37.98 20.99
N SER A 415 29.07 39.14 20.42
CA SER A 415 28.68 39.30 19.02
C SER A 415 28.79 40.76 18.58
N VAL A 416 29.13 40.98 17.31
CA VAL A 416 29.04 42.26 16.60
C VAL A 416 28.30 42.05 15.28
N GLU A 417 27.25 42.82 15.03
CA GLU A 417 26.39 42.61 13.86
C GLU A 417 25.83 43.92 13.31
N ARG A 418 25.48 43.92 12.02
CA ARG A 418 24.66 44.97 11.42
C ARG A 418 23.18 44.60 11.53
N THR A 419 22.41 45.51 12.12
CA THR A 419 20.93 45.48 12.09
C THR A 419 20.41 46.62 11.21
N ARG A 420 19.11 46.63 10.88
CA ARG A 420 18.44 47.76 10.22
C ARG A 420 18.51 49.04 11.06
N ASN A 421 18.71 48.92 12.37
CA ASN A 421 18.90 50.04 13.30
C ASN A 421 20.36 50.50 13.42
N GLY A 422 21.28 49.94 12.62
CA GLY A 422 22.71 50.25 12.62
C GLY A 422 23.57 49.13 13.22
N LEU A 423 24.85 49.43 13.40
CA LEU A 423 25.80 48.50 14.03
C LEU A 423 25.42 48.25 15.50
N ARG A 424 25.55 47.01 15.96
CA ARG A 424 25.23 46.59 17.33
C ARG A 424 26.34 45.69 17.85
N ALA A 425 26.49 45.69 19.18
CA ALA A 425 27.33 44.73 19.87
C ALA A 425 26.64 44.18 21.11
N LEU A 426 26.96 42.94 21.44
CA LEU A 426 26.67 42.34 22.73
C LEU A 426 28.00 42.13 23.45
N VAL A 427 28.14 42.76 24.62
CA VAL A 427 29.38 42.67 25.40
C VAL A 427 29.10 42.24 26.83
N ARG A 428 30.10 41.62 27.45
CA ARG A 428 30.09 41.27 28.88
C ARG A 428 31.06 42.16 29.64
N THR A 429 30.64 42.63 30.81
CA THR A 429 31.48 43.40 31.73
C THR A 429 31.14 43.01 33.17
N GLY A 430 32.01 42.24 33.79
CA GLY A 430 31.80 41.60 35.08
C GLY A 430 30.58 40.69 35.06
N SER A 431 29.60 41.02 35.91
CA SER A 431 28.31 40.35 35.98
C SER A 431 27.23 41.00 35.10
N GLU A 432 27.58 41.95 34.23
CA GLU A 432 26.63 42.60 33.32
C GLU A 432 26.81 42.10 31.88
N VAL A 433 25.69 41.93 31.20
CA VAL A 433 25.61 41.86 29.74
C VAL A 433 25.00 43.15 29.23
N LEU A 434 25.62 43.74 28.21
CA LEU A 434 25.24 45.02 27.65
C LEU A 434 24.92 44.84 26.16
N LEU A 435 23.72 45.26 25.78
CA LEU A 435 23.40 45.54 24.39
C LEU A 435 23.88 46.97 24.10
N VAL A 436 24.76 47.13 23.12
CA VAL A 436 25.47 48.38 22.83
C VAL A 436 25.11 48.86 21.42
N ASP A 437 24.88 50.17 21.29
CA ASP A 437 24.81 50.83 20.00
C ASP A 437 26.23 50.93 19.41
N GLY A 438 26.47 50.29 18.27
CA GLY A 438 27.80 50.20 17.66
C GLY A 438 28.33 51.52 17.11
N GLU A 439 27.46 52.48 16.81
CA GLU A 439 27.85 53.78 16.25
C GLU A 439 28.32 54.77 17.32
N THR A 440 27.79 54.64 18.54
CA THR A 440 28.09 55.53 19.67
C THR A 440 28.87 54.84 20.79
N LEU A 441 28.86 53.51 20.82
CA LEU A 441 29.30 52.64 21.91
C LEU A 441 28.59 52.90 23.25
N GLU A 442 27.38 53.48 23.20
CA GLU A 442 26.54 53.67 24.38
C GLU A 442 25.65 52.43 24.65
N PRO A 443 25.43 52.05 25.92
CA PRO A 443 24.52 50.96 26.26
C PRO A 443 23.07 51.28 25.87
N LEU A 444 22.48 50.45 25.02
CA LEU A 444 21.06 50.45 24.70
C LEU A 444 20.25 49.64 25.72
N GLY A 445 20.83 48.57 26.26
CA GLY A 445 20.22 47.72 27.27
C GLY A 445 21.28 47.14 28.19
N ARG A 446 20.91 46.80 29.42
CA ARG A 446 21.81 46.17 30.39
C ARG A 446 21.06 45.17 31.23
N ALA A 447 21.68 44.05 31.56
CA ALA A 447 21.11 43.14 32.53
C ALA A 447 22.21 42.40 33.29
N THR A 448 21.85 41.84 34.44
CA THR A 448 22.78 41.01 35.22
C THR A 448 22.79 39.57 34.68
N ALA A 449 23.97 39.07 34.34
CA ALA A 449 24.23 37.66 34.08
C ALA A 449 25.02 37.09 35.27
N PRO A 450 24.68 35.89 35.78
CA PRO A 450 25.44 35.30 36.88
C PRO A 450 26.93 35.17 36.54
N GLU A 451 27.77 35.41 37.53
CA GLU A 451 29.21 35.37 37.36
C GLU A 451 29.67 33.94 37.05
N GLY A 452 30.44 33.77 35.97
CA GLY A 452 30.91 32.45 35.53
C GLY A 452 29.92 31.64 34.68
N SER A 453 28.71 32.14 34.42
CA SER A 453 27.80 31.54 33.43
C SER A 453 28.42 31.55 32.04
N GLU A 454 28.23 30.48 31.27
CA GLU A 454 28.55 30.49 29.84
C GLU A 454 27.51 31.33 29.11
N CYS A 455 27.96 32.12 28.13
CA CYS A 455 27.09 33.01 27.36
C CYS A 455 27.46 32.92 25.89
N VAL A 456 26.45 32.70 25.05
CA VAL A 456 26.52 32.85 23.60
C VAL A 456 25.38 33.78 23.24
N GLY A 457 25.58 34.71 22.30
CA GLY A 457 24.50 35.60 21.92
C GLY A 457 24.58 36.04 20.48
N ALA A 458 23.42 36.46 19.98
CA ALA A 458 23.25 37.01 18.65
C ALA A 458 22.38 38.26 18.73
N LEU A 459 22.50 39.11 17.72
CA LEU A 459 21.85 40.42 17.68
C LEU A 459 20.79 40.45 16.59
N GLY A 460 19.77 41.28 16.78
CA GLY A 460 18.75 41.48 15.77
C GLY A 460 17.89 42.70 16.07
N GLU A 461 16.83 42.86 15.29
CA GLU A 461 15.92 44.02 15.41
C GLU A 461 15.24 44.11 16.79
N ILE A 462 15.04 42.96 17.42
CA ILE A 462 14.38 42.83 18.72
C ILE A 462 15.31 43.04 19.92
N GLY A 463 16.63 43.14 19.70
CA GLY A 463 17.64 43.23 20.76
C GLY A 463 18.67 42.11 20.69
N ALA A 464 19.17 41.68 21.85
CA ALA A 464 20.11 40.57 21.96
C ALA A 464 19.39 39.31 22.46
N VAL A 465 19.50 38.21 21.70
CA VAL A 465 19.11 36.87 22.16
C VAL A 465 20.36 36.24 22.76
N ILE A 466 20.25 35.81 24.01
CA ILE A 466 21.38 35.34 24.82
C ILE A 466 21.04 33.94 25.31
N TRP A 467 21.88 32.98 24.95
CA TRP A 467 21.92 31.70 25.64
C TRP A 467 22.74 31.84 26.91
N LEU A 468 22.15 31.48 28.05
CA LEU A 468 22.75 31.56 29.37
C LEU A 468 22.47 30.28 30.16
N ASP A 469 23.52 29.49 30.40
CA ASP A 469 23.49 28.24 31.16
C ASP A 469 22.28 27.33 30.86
N GLY A 470 22.01 27.11 29.56
CA GLY A 470 20.96 26.20 29.09
C GLY A 470 19.62 26.86 28.78
N ARG A 471 19.49 28.19 28.86
CA ARG A 471 18.24 28.90 28.57
C ARG A 471 18.46 30.03 27.59
N LEU A 472 17.46 30.28 26.73
CA LEU A 472 17.41 31.50 25.94
C LEU A 472 16.71 32.62 26.69
N GLU A 473 17.35 33.78 26.67
CA GLU A 473 16.94 35.01 27.30
C GLU A 473 17.00 36.16 26.28
N LEU A 474 16.10 37.14 26.40
CA LEU A 474 16.06 38.33 25.58
C LEU A 474 16.48 39.55 26.40
N LEU A 475 17.47 40.29 25.90
CA LEU A 475 17.75 41.66 26.33
C LEU A 475 17.26 42.63 25.25
N ALA A 476 16.04 43.13 25.43
CA ALA A 476 15.46 44.13 24.55
C ALA A 476 16.15 45.51 24.72
N PRO A 477 16.12 46.39 23.70
CA PRO A 477 16.54 47.77 23.85
C PRO A 477 15.78 48.48 24.98
N GLY A 478 16.50 49.20 25.84
CA GLY A 478 15.98 49.82 27.05
C GLY A 478 15.73 48.86 28.22
N GLY A 479 15.96 47.55 28.02
CA GLY A 479 15.83 46.52 29.04
C GLY A 479 16.83 46.70 30.18
N THR A 480 16.38 46.38 31.39
CA THR A 480 17.22 46.35 32.61
C THR A 480 17.36 44.95 33.22
N GLU A 481 16.64 43.98 32.67
CA GLU A 481 16.60 42.58 33.10
C GLU A 481 16.50 41.67 31.87
N LEU A 482 16.93 40.42 32.02
CA LEU A 482 16.79 39.37 31.01
C LEU A 482 15.36 38.81 31.05
N SER A 483 14.72 38.71 29.89
CA SER A 483 13.38 38.14 29.74
C SER A 483 13.45 36.72 29.18
N PRO A 484 12.92 35.70 29.86
CA PRO A 484 13.04 34.32 29.40
C PRO A 484 12.22 34.08 28.14
N ILE A 485 12.85 33.47 27.13
CA ILE A 485 12.21 33.13 25.84
C ILE A 485 11.40 31.83 25.96
N GLY A 486 11.63 31.01 27.00
CA GLY A 486 10.90 29.76 27.19
C GLY A 486 11.46 28.56 26.41
N PHE A 487 12.68 28.70 25.86
CA PHE A 487 13.42 27.63 25.19
C PHE A 487 14.70 27.29 25.97
N SER A 488 15.09 26.01 25.94
CA SER A 488 16.26 25.51 26.66
C SER A 488 16.98 24.42 25.90
N THR A 489 18.30 24.38 25.99
CA THR A 489 19.16 23.34 25.43
C THR A 489 20.09 22.76 26.49
N THR A 490 20.59 21.54 26.25
CA THR A 490 21.54 20.87 27.15
C THR A 490 22.97 21.37 26.96
N SER A 491 23.37 21.62 25.72
CA SER A 491 24.69 22.18 25.39
C SER A 491 24.60 23.64 25.02
N ALA A 492 25.71 24.37 25.18
CA ALA A 492 25.89 25.67 24.56
C ALA A 492 25.65 25.56 23.04
N PRO A 493 24.97 26.54 22.42
CA PRO A 493 24.89 26.63 20.98
C PRO A 493 26.30 26.70 20.36
N LEU A 494 26.48 26.01 19.25
CA LEU A 494 27.67 26.16 18.42
C LEU A 494 27.68 27.54 17.75
N ASP A 495 26.49 28.04 17.42
CA ASP A 495 26.27 29.35 16.82
C ASP A 495 24.81 29.81 17.02
N LEU A 496 24.58 31.12 16.93
CA LEU A 496 23.28 31.77 17.09
C LEU A 496 23.11 32.86 16.03
N ALA A 497 21.90 33.01 15.51
CA ALA A 497 21.51 34.17 14.68
C ALA A 497 20.10 34.64 15.02
N VAL A 498 19.75 35.87 14.66
CA VAL A 498 18.39 36.42 14.84
C VAL A 498 17.88 36.98 13.51
N SER A 499 16.64 36.67 13.18
CA SER A 499 15.94 37.23 12.04
C SER A 499 14.51 37.58 12.40
N GLY A 500 14.16 38.86 12.31
CA GLY A 500 12.86 39.36 12.78
C GLY A 500 12.62 39.01 14.26
N GLU A 501 11.54 38.28 14.53
CA GLU A 501 11.19 37.77 15.87
C GLU A 501 11.58 36.30 16.08
N SER A 502 12.49 35.77 15.28
CA SER A 502 12.98 34.40 15.37
C SER A 502 14.46 34.34 15.72
N ALA A 503 14.82 33.38 16.57
CA ALA A 503 16.21 33.01 16.84
C ALA A 503 16.52 31.68 16.14
N ILE A 504 17.70 31.56 15.55
CA ILE A 504 18.18 30.32 14.96
C ILE A 504 19.27 29.78 15.88
N VAL A 505 19.01 28.62 16.47
CA VAL A 505 19.86 28.01 17.49
C VAL A 505 20.54 26.79 16.92
N VAL A 506 21.86 26.84 16.75
CA VAL A 506 22.62 25.70 16.24
C VAL A 506 23.19 24.91 17.41
N THR A 507 22.79 23.64 17.54
CA THR A 507 23.38 22.71 18.50
C THR A 507 23.91 21.47 17.80
N ALA A 508 24.91 20.82 18.39
CA ALA A 508 25.43 19.55 17.87
C ALA A 508 24.38 18.43 17.86
N GLU A 509 23.34 18.56 18.70
CA GLU A 509 22.34 17.52 18.97
C GLU A 509 21.13 17.64 18.03
N ALA A 510 20.66 18.87 17.79
CA ALA A 510 19.42 19.14 17.07
C ALA A 510 19.62 19.90 15.75
N GLY A 511 20.86 20.23 15.38
CA GLY A 511 21.15 21.06 14.22
C GLY A 511 20.68 22.50 14.43
N ALA A 512 20.27 23.17 13.35
CA ALA A 512 19.77 24.55 13.39
C ALA A 512 18.25 24.58 13.64
N GLN A 513 17.82 24.99 14.84
CA GLN A 513 16.41 25.09 15.21
C GLN A 513 15.92 26.54 15.13
N VAL A 514 14.78 26.77 14.49
CA VAL A 514 14.12 28.08 14.43
C VAL A 514 13.18 28.22 15.62
N ILE A 515 13.43 29.20 16.48
CA ILE A 515 12.68 29.43 17.72
C ILE A 515 11.95 30.76 17.61
N ASP A 516 10.64 30.75 17.90
CA ASP A 516 9.84 31.95 18.04
C ASP A 516 10.19 32.67 19.34
N VAL A 517 10.79 33.86 19.26
CA VAL A 517 11.25 34.57 20.45
C VAL A 517 10.10 34.99 21.39
N PRO A 518 8.94 35.45 20.90
CA PRO A 518 7.82 35.82 21.77
C PRO A 518 7.23 34.66 22.59
N THR A 519 7.21 33.43 22.07
CA THR A 519 6.53 32.28 22.70
C THR A 519 7.45 31.18 23.20
N GLY A 520 8.68 31.09 22.66
CA GLY A 520 9.62 29.99 22.89
C GLY A 520 9.33 28.74 22.06
N ALA A 521 8.34 28.76 21.18
CA ALA A 521 7.97 27.62 20.36
C ALA A 521 9.05 27.31 19.31
N THR A 522 9.38 26.02 19.13
CA THR A 522 10.20 25.57 18.00
C THR A 522 9.35 25.53 16.74
N LEU A 523 9.70 26.34 15.74
CA LEU A 523 8.99 26.50 14.48
C LEU A 523 9.44 25.49 13.41
N GLY A 524 10.68 25.01 13.50
CA GLY A 524 11.22 24.03 12.57
C GLY A 524 12.72 23.80 12.75
N THR A 525 13.26 22.90 11.94
CA THR A 525 14.71 22.61 11.87
C THR A 525 15.20 22.85 10.46
N LEU A 526 16.34 23.53 10.33
CA LEU A 526 17.04 23.81 9.08
C LEU A 526 18.28 22.92 8.97
N GLY A 527 18.66 22.55 7.76
CA GLY A 527 19.89 21.79 7.49
C GLY A 527 19.86 20.38 8.07
N ALA A 528 18.69 19.76 8.24
CA ALA A 528 18.56 18.40 8.79
C ALA A 528 19.28 17.34 7.93
N HIS A 529 19.46 17.60 6.63
CA HIS A 529 20.25 16.77 5.73
C HIS A 529 21.76 16.92 5.93
N MET A 530 22.21 18.01 6.54
CA MET A 530 23.62 18.33 6.71
C MET A 530 24.16 17.72 8.00
N ALA A 531 25.16 16.86 7.86
CA ALA A 531 25.89 16.36 9.02
C ALA A 531 26.69 17.51 9.66
N GLY A 532 26.39 17.83 10.93
CA GLY A 532 27.21 18.72 11.75
C GLY A 532 27.09 20.20 11.39
N VAL A 533 25.87 20.72 11.19
CA VAL A 533 25.63 22.17 11.11
C VAL A 533 26.26 22.84 12.34
N ALA A 534 27.11 23.83 12.09
CA ALA A 534 27.90 24.50 13.12
C ALA A 534 27.96 26.02 12.95
N GLN A 535 27.50 26.55 11.82
CA GLN A 535 27.56 27.96 11.48
C GLN A 535 26.19 28.42 10.99
N VAL A 536 25.75 29.59 11.44
CA VAL A 536 24.53 30.24 10.98
C VAL A 536 24.75 31.73 10.79
N ASP A 537 24.13 32.27 9.76
CA ASP A 537 23.95 33.71 9.59
C ASP A 537 22.52 33.96 9.10
N ALA A 538 21.94 35.11 9.45
CA ALA A 538 20.58 35.43 9.07
C ALA A 538 20.41 36.92 8.74
N THR A 539 19.67 37.21 7.68
CA THR A 539 19.29 38.57 7.33
C THR A 539 18.02 38.98 8.05
N ALA A 540 17.80 40.28 8.20
CA ALA A 540 16.54 40.80 8.73
C ALA A 540 15.32 40.53 7.82
N GLU A 541 15.52 40.11 6.57
CA GLU A 541 14.44 39.73 5.64
C GLU A 541 14.08 38.24 5.70
N GLY A 542 14.72 37.46 6.57
CA GLY A 542 14.39 36.05 6.77
C GLY A 542 15.19 35.07 5.92
N PHE A 543 16.28 35.49 5.27
CA PHE A 543 17.21 34.54 4.65
C PHE A 543 18.18 34.02 5.70
N VAL A 544 18.40 32.70 5.71
CA VAL A 544 19.25 32.03 6.68
C VAL A 544 20.25 31.15 5.95
N SER A 545 21.52 31.25 6.32
CA SER A 545 22.55 30.31 5.90
C SER A 545 22.83 29.30 7.01
N CYS A 546 23.03 28.04 6.65
CA CYS A 546 23.40 26.96 7.58
C CYS A 546 24.62 26.23 7.00
N GLY A 547 25.76 26.32 7.68
CA GLY A 547 27.04 25.74 7.24
C GLY A 547 27.50 24.59 8.13
N ASN A 548 28.12 23.58 7.53
CA ASN A 548 28.78 22.47 8.24
C ASN A 548 30.31 22.44 8.05
N GLY A 549 30.88 23.49 7.47
CA GLY A 549 32.30 23.58 7.15
C GLY A 549 32.69 23.06 5.76
N VAL A 550 31.75 22.51 5.00
CA VAL A 550 31.98 21.98 3.65
C VAL A 550 30.98 22.55 2.65
N THR A 551 29.69 22.48 2.98
CA THR A 551 28.60 23.09 2.23
C THR A 551 27.87 24.12 3.09
N THR A 552 27.12 24.99 2.41
CA THR A 552 26.26 25.99 3.05
C THR A 552 24.89 25.92 2.40
N SER A 553 23.87 25.55 3.17
CA SER A 553 22.47 25.57 2.71
C SER A 553 21.84 26.93 2.99
N ILE A 554 21.06 27.44 2.04
CA ILE A 554 20.32 28.70 2.17
C ILE A 554 18.83 28.38 2.32
N TYR A 555 18.18 29.03 3.28
CA TYR A 555 16.76 28.90 3.58
C TYR A 555 16.08 30.27 3.56
N SER A 556 14.76 30.25 3.38
CA SER A 556 13.88 31.38 3.68
C SER A 556 12.99 31.00 4.87
N LEU A 557 12.82 31.92 5.82
CA LEU A 557 11.88 31.78 6.92
C LEU A 557 10.42 32.02 6.50
N GLU A 558 10.17 32.41 5.24
CA GLU A 558 8.82 32.59 4.73
C GLU A 558 8.02 31.27 4.76
N GLY A 559 6.92 31.29 5.52
CA GLY A 559 6.08 30.12 5.77
C GLY A 559 6.57 29.22 6.91
N ILE A 560 7.68 29.58 7.56
CA ILE A 560 8.18 28.97 8.80
C ILE A 560 7.91 29.90 9.97
N ALA A 561 8.35 31.16 9.86
CA ALA A 561 8.20 32.18 10.88
C ALA A 561 6.96 33.05 10.64
N PRO A 562 6.27 33.49 11.72
CA PRO A 562 5.11 34.35 11.59
C PRO A 562 5.51 35.82 11.34
N ALA A 563 4.63 36.56 10.67
CA ALA A 563 4.74 38.00 10.47
C ALA A 563 3.64 38.75 11.25
N ARG A 564 3.90 39.99 11.65
CA ARG A 564 2.88 40.85 12.28
C ARG A 564 1.88 41.42 11.28
N GLU A 565 2.32 41.61 10.04
CA GLU A 565 1.50 42.18 8.98
C GLU A 565 0.88 41.07 8.12
N MET A 566 -0.34 41.31 7.64
CA MET A 566 -0.99 40.42 6.70
C MET A 566 -0.17 40.40 5.39
N PRO A 567 0.03 39.24 4.75
CA PRO A 567 0.72 39.18 3.47
C PRO A 567 0.04 40.09 2.45
N SER A 568 0.84 40.88 1.72
CA SER A 568 0.32 41.84 0.75
C SER A 568 -0.56 41.15 -0.29
N GLY A 569 -1.74 41.70 -0.56
CA GLY A 569 -2.68 41.16 -1.55
C GLY A 569 -3.43 39.88 -1.13
N ALA A 570 -3.16 39.32 0.06
CA ALA A 570 -3.83 38.12 0.54
C ALA A 570 -5.35 38.30 0.63
N VAL A 571 -6.07 37.24 0.26
CA VAL A 571 -7.53 37.18 0.33
C VAL A 571 -7.92 36.19 1.42
N VAL A 572 -8.48 36.72 2.50
CA VAL A 572 -8.75 35.99 3.75
C VAL A 572 -10.19 36.17 4.21
N SER A 573 -10.65 35.21 5.00
CA SER A 573 -11.94 35.24 5.68
C SER A 573 -11.72 35.02 7.18
N GLU A 574 -12.28 35.93 7.98
CA GLU A 574 -12.34 35.85 9.46
C GLU A 574 -13.68 35.29 9.94
N SER A 575 -14.44 34.64 9.06
CA SER A 575 -15.83 34.26 9.35
C SER A 575 -16.11 32.80 9.01
N LEU A 576 -17.21 32.30 9.56
CA LEU A 576 -17.72 30.96 9.27
C LEU A 576 -18.44 30.87 7.92
N LYS A 577 -18.28 31.85 7.03
CA LYS A 577 -18.87 31.87 5.69
C LYS A 577 -17.93 32.54 4.69
N SER A 578 -17.70 31.91 3.56
CA SER A 578 -16.95 32.50 2.44
C SER A 578 -17.55 32.05 1.12
N ALA A 579 -17.47 32.90 0.09
CA ALA A 579 -17.91 32.56 -1.25
C ALA A 579 -16.99 33.21 -2.28
N THR A 580 -16.85 32.55 -3.43
CA THR A 580 -16.17 33.15 -4.59
C THR A 580 -16.96 34.36 -5.09
N PRO A 581 -16.33 35.37 -5.72
CA PRO A 581 -17.00 36.60 -6.14
C PRO A 581 -18.21 36.39 -7.09
N ASP A 582 -18.19 35.30 -7.86
CA ASP A 582 -19.25 34.88 -8.78
C ASP A 582 -20.33 34.01 -8.12
N GLY A 583 -20.14 33.60 -6.86
CA GLY A 583 -21.03 32.73 -6.10
C GLY A 583 -21.02 31.26 -6.55
N THR A 584 -20.08 30.87 -7.42
CA THR A 584 -19.98 29.48 -7.92
C THR A 584 -19.64 28.48 -6.82
N PHE A 585 -18.78 28.88 -5.88
CA PHE A 585 -18.43 28.10 -4.70
C PHE A 585 -18.67 28.90 -3.44
N ALA A 586 -19.26 28.27 -2.43
CA ALA A 586 -19.33 28.82 -1.09
C ALA A 586 -19.08 27.75 -0.03
N ILE A 587 -18.53 28.15 1.10
CA ILE A 587 -18.37 27.35 2.30
C ILE A 587 -19.05 28.07 3.46
N ARG A 588 -19.76 27.32 4.30
CA ARG A 588 -20.34 27.83 5.54
C ARG A 588 -20.30 26.77 6.64
N SER A 589 -20.00 27.18 7.86
CA SER A 589 -20.08 26.34 9.06
C SER A 589 -20.97 27.02 10.11
N ASP A 590 -21.47 26.23 11.07
CA ASP A 590 -22.11 26.72 12.29
C ASP A 590 -21.14 26.89 13.47
N GLY A 591 -19.86 26.56 13.26
CA GLY A 591 -18.78 26.65 14.24
C GLY A 591 -18.51 25.35 15.00
N ALA A 592 -19.32 24.32 14.77
CA ALA A 592 -19.03 22.95 15.19
C ALA A 592 -18.29 22.21 14.07
N GLU A 593 -18.31 20.87 14.13
CA GLU A 593 -17.67 19.98 13.16
C GLU A 593 -18.38 19.95 11.81
N GLU A 594 -19.61 20.46 11.71
CA GLU A 594 -20.39 20.44 10.48
C GLU A 594 -20.12 21.68 9.62
N PHE A 595 -19.97 21.45 8.32
CA PHE A 595 -19.90 22.51 7.33
C PHE A 595 -20.65 22.12 6.04
N VAL A 596 -21.02 23.14 5.27
CA VAL A 596 -21.73 22.99 4.01
C VAL A 596 -20.93 23.67 2.91
N LEU A 597 -20.72 22.93 1.83
CA LEU A 597 -20.22 23.45 0.56
C LEU A 597 -21.41 23.65 -0.38
N THR A 598 -21.48 24.82 -1.00
CA THR A 598 -22.43 25.10 -2.07
C THR A 598 -21.67 25.10 -3.39
N TYR A 599 -22.05 24.21 -4.30
CA TYR A 599 -21.54 24.14 -5.68
C TYR A 599 -22.60 23.54 -6.60
N GLY A 600 -22.54 23.83 -7.90
CA GLY A 600 -23.56 23.34 -8.85
C GLY A 600 -24.99 23.82 -8.56
N ASN A 601 -25.14 24.90 -7.78
CA ASN A 601 -26.41 25.37 -7.19
C ASN A 601 -27.07 24.43 -6.17
N GLU A 602 -26.30 23.52 -5.57
CA GLU A 602 -26.75 22.59 -4.52
C GLU A 602 -25.90 22.73 -3.26
N ASP A 603 -26.50 22.45 -2.10
CA ASP A 603 -25.84 22.43 -0.79
C ASP A 603 -25.45 21.00 -0.43
N HIS A 604 -24.19 20.79 -0.06
CA HIS A 604 -23.62 19.50 0.33
C HIS A 604 -23.04 19.60 1.75
N SER A 605 -23.52 18.76 2.67
CA SER A 605 -23.10 18.79 4.08
C SER A 605 -22.00 17.76 4.35
N TYR A 606 -21.02 18.16 5.16
CA TYR A 606 -19.84 17.39 5.53
C TYR A 606 -19.55 17.53 7.03
N THR A 607 -18.84 16.55 7.58
CA THR A 607 -18.33 16.58 8.95
C THR A 607 -16.81 16.61 8.89
N PHE A 608 -16.22 17.62 9.49
CA PHE A 608 -14.77 17.79 9.61
C PHE A 608 -14.24 16.96 10.79
N GLN A 609 -13.02 16.45 10.67
CA GLN A 609 -12.40 15.57 11.68
C GLN A 609 -11.08 16.13 12.21
N GLY A 610 -10.78 17.43 12.06
CA GLY A 610 -9.52 18.00 12.51
C GLY A 610 -8.29 17.54 11.71
N THR A 611 -7.15 18.17 11.97
CA THR A 611 -5.86 17.82 11.33
C THR A 611 -5.35 16.44 11.72
N HIS A 612 -5.72 15.94 12.91
CA HIS A 612 -5.26 14.65 13.43
C HIS A 612 -6.34 13.56 13.47
N GLY A 613 -7.45 13.77 12.75
CA GLY A 613 -8.60 12.87 12.78
C GLY A 613 -9.44 12.95 14.06
N GLU A 614 -9.14 13.91 14.95
CA GLU A 614 -9.95 14.26 16.11
C GLU A 614 -10.88 15.44 15.82
N PRO A 615 -12.17 15.37 16.19
CA PRO A 615 -13.09 16.47 15.92
C PRO A 615 -12.68 17.78 16.62
N ASP A 616 -12.91 18.90 15.94
CA ASP A 616 -12.57 20.24 16.44
C ASP A 616 -13.57 21.30 15.95
N ASP A 617 -13.69 22.38 16.71
CA ASP A 617 -14.56 23.51 16.42
C ASP A 617 -13.95 24.34 15.28
N ILE A 618 -14.73 24.53 14.22
CA ILE A 618 -14.35 25.39 13.09
C ILE A 618 -14.46 26.86 13.51
N THR A 619 -13.41 27.64 13.27
CA THR A 619 -13.35 29.07 13.64
C THR A 619 -13.29 29.99 12.43
N ALA A 620 -12.70 29.53 11.32
CA ALA A 620 -12.60 30.31 10.09
C ALA A 620 -12.70 29.39 8.86
N VAL A 621 -13.33 29.88 7.79
CA VAL A 621 -13.39 29.18 6.50
C VAL A 621 -13.19 30.15 5.34
N ALA A 622 -12.50 29.70 4.29
CA ALA A 622 -12.37 30.45 3.04
C ALA A 622 -12.56 29.56 1.82
N ALA A 623 -13.00 30.15 0.71
CA ALA A 623 -13.16 29.49 -0.59
C ALA A 623 -12.60 30.37 -1.70
N ALA A 624 -11.88 29.77 -2.65
CA ALA A 624 -11.22 30.47 -3.76
C ALA A 624 -11.36 29.70 -5.08
N TYR A 625 -11.08 30.40 -6.18
CA TYR A 625 -11.09 29.88 -7.55
C TYR A 625 -9.65 29.66 -8.05
N GLN A 626 -9.47 28.75 -9.02
CA GLN A 626 -8.19 28.29 -9.61
C GLN A 626 -7.15 27.76 -8.59
N PRO A 627 -7.13 26.45 -8.33
CA PRO A 627 -8.23 25.50 -8.57
C PRO A 627 -9.40 25.78 -7.60
N ALA A 628 -10.54 25.13 -7.80
CA ALA A 628 -11.65 25.22 -6.85
C ALA A 628 -11.20 24.63 -5.51
N ARG A 629 -11.07 25.46 -4.48
CA ARG A 629 -10.44 25.10 -3.21
C ARG A 629 -11.09 25.78 -2.03
N PHE A 630 -11.00 25.15 -0.87
CA PHE A 630 -11.44 25.71 0.39
C PHE A 630 -10.45 25.36 1.50
N VAL A 631 -10.44 26.16 2.55
CA VAL A 631 -9.60 25.96 3.72
C VAL A 631 -10.46 26.14 4.97
N ILE A 632 -10.19 25.31 5.97
CA ILE A 632 -10.84 25.29 7.26
C ILE A 632 -9.77 25.53 8.32
N GLY A 633 -10.00 26.50 9.20
CA GLY A 633 -9.21 26.75 10.40
C GLY A 633 -10.01 26.42 11.65
N THR A 634 -9.32 25.97 12.71
CA THR A 634 -9.95 25.44 13.91
C THR A 634 -9.52 26.12 15.20
N ARG A 635 -10.23 25.82 16.29
CA ARG A 635 -9.90 26.33 17.63
C ARG A 635 -8.60 25.77 18.20
N SER A 636 -8.24 24.52 17.91
CA SER A 636 -6.98 23.94 18.40
C SER A 636 -5.73 24.40 17.63
N GLY A 637 -5.90 25.23 16.59
CA GLY A 637 -4.79 25.69 15.74
C GLY A 637 -4.62 24.91 14.44
N GLY A 638 -5.51 23.94 14.17
CA GLY A 638 -5.49 23.14 12.97
C GLY A 638 -5.98 23.88 11.72
N VAL A 639 -5.34 23.62 10.60
CA VAL A 639 -5.68 24.15 9.28
C VAL A 639 -5.64 23.02 8.26
N THR A 640 -6.75 22.83 7.54
CA THR A 640 -6.81 21.89 6.43
C THR A 640 -7.29 22.58 5.16
N ALA A 641 -6.46 22.53 4.11
CA ALA A 641 -6.80 22.99 2.77
C ALA A 641 -7.14 21.80 1.88
N TYR A 642 -8.18 21.98 1.08
CA TYR A 642 -8.69 20.99 0.16
C TYR A 642 -8.84 21.57 -1.24
N THR A 643 -8.55 20.73 -2.23
CA THR A 643 -8.84 21.02 -3.64
C THR A 643 -9.94 20.08 -4.15
N MET A 644 -10.90 20.66 -4.87
CA MET A 644 -12.04 19.97 -5.47
C MET A 644 -11.68 19.46 -6.87
N ILE A 645 -11.95 18.19 -7.14
CA ILE A 645 -11.71 17.54 -8.43
C ILE A 645 -13.02 17.00 -8.98
N ASP A 646 -13.34 17.33 -10.23
CA ASP A 646 -14.43 16.69 -10.95
C ASP A 646 -13.97 15.34 -11.53
N GLY A 647 -14.43 14.24 -10.91
CA GLY A 647 -14.07 12.87 -11.28
C GLY A 647 -15.03 12.24 -12.30
N GLY A 648 -15.92 13.01 -12.95
CA GLY A 648 -16.93 12.50 -13.89
C GLY A 648 -18.07 11.66 -13.24
N SER A 649 -17.91 11.27 -11.97
CA SER A 649 -18.90 10.59 -11.12
C SER A 649 -19.39 11.46 -9.95
N GLY A 650 -18.83 12.68 -9.82
CA GLY A 650 -19.07 13.61 -8.72
C GLY A 650 -17.82 14.43 -8.43
N ILE A 651 -17.91 15.33 -7.46
CA ILE A 651 -16.77 16.10 -6.96
C ILE A 651 -16.12 15.38 -5.79
N THR A 652 -14.81 15.20 -5.84
CA THR A 652 -13.99 14.68 -4.75
C THR A 652 -13.21 15.81 -4.10
N MET A 653 -13.21 15.85 -2.76
CA MET A 653 -12.36 16.74 -1.96
C MET A 653 -11.06 16.02 -1.65
N VAL A 654 -9.93 16.55 -2.12
CA VAL A 654 -8.60 16.00 -1.83
C VAL A 654 -7.88 16.95 -0.88
N PRO A 655 -7.45 16.49 0.32
CA PRO A 655 -6.65 17.31 1.21
C PRO A 655 -5.29 17.56 0.56
N THR A 656 -4.93 18.82 0.39
CA THR A 656 -3.64 19.23 -0.19
C THR A 656 -2.68 19.78 0.85
N ARG A 657 -3.20 20.23 1.99
CA ARG A 657 -2.40 20.70 3.12
C ARG A 657 -3.11 20.43 4.43
N GLU A 658 -2.39 19.80 5.35
CA GLU A 658 -2.72 19.72 6.77
C GLU A 658 -1.59 20.42 7.51
N TRP A 659 -1.91 21.42 8.34
CA TRP A 659 -0.94 22.24 9.05
C TRP A 659 -1.50 22.65 10.40
N ASP A 660 -0.66 22.72 11.41
CA ASP A 660 -1.03 23.20 12.74
C ASP A 660 -0.20 24.43 13.09
N THR A 661 -0.81 25.40 13.77
CA THR A 661 -0.10 26.57 14.29
C THR A 661 0.99 26.12 15.26
N PRO A 662 2.27 26.48 15.02
CA PRO A 662 3.37 25.99 15.86
C PRO A 662 3.29 26.37 17.34
N ASP A 663 2.65 27.49 17.66
CA ASP A 663 2.43 27.95 19.04
C ASP A 663 1.11 27.47 19.67
N GLY A 664 0.32 26.66 18.93
CA GLY A 664 -0.97 26.14 19.36
C GLY A 664 -2.08 27.19 19.47
N SER A 665 -1.89 28.38 18.88
CA SER A 665 -2.89 29.45 18.93
C SER A 665 -4.12 29.11 18.08
N PRO A 666 -5.35 29.48 18.53
CA PRO A 666 -6.54 29.30 17.72
C PRO A 666 -6.47 30.04 16.39
N VAL A 667 -7.02 29.43 15.34
CA VAL A 667 -7.09 30.07 14.03
C VAL A 667 -8.19 31.14 14.02
N GLU A 668 -7.84 32.35 13.61
CA GLU A 668 -8.71 33.53 13.59
C GLU A 668 -9.14 33.90 12.16
N ALA A 669 -8.27 33.64 11.18
CA ALA A 669 -8.53 33.89 9.77
C ALA A 669 -7.82 32.86 8.90
N VAL A 670 -8.42 32.51 7.77
CA VAL A 670 -7.79 31.65 6.75
C VAL A 670 -8.03 32.19 5.35
N GLY A 671 -7.15 31.83 4.42
CA GLY A 671 -7.22 32.24 3.03
C GLY A 671 -5.95 31.86 2.28
N TRP A 672 -5.65 32.62 1.23
CA TRP A 672 -4.46 32.42 0.40
C TRP A 672 -3.75 33.74 0.11
N THR A 673 -2.45 33.65 -0.19
CA THR A 673 -1.70 34.72 -0.85
C THR A 673 -2.30 35.05 -2.21
N GLU A 674 -1.96 36.21 -2.77
CA GLU A 674 -2.52 36.69 -4.05
C GLU A 674 -2.25 35.71 -5.21
N ASP A 675 -1.07 35.09 -5.25
CA ASP A 675 -0.68 34.05 -6.21
C ASP A 675 -1.37 32.70 -5.94
N GLY A 676 -1.92 32.49 -4.74
CA GLY A 676 -2.52 31.24 -4.33
C GLY A 676 -1.54 30.13 -3.95
N GLU A 677 -0.23 30.35 -3.95
CA GLU A 677 0.76 29.30 -3.67
C GLU A 677 0.82 28.94 -2.18
N ARG A 678 0.57 29.93 -1.31
CA ARG A 678 0.62 29.79 0.14
C ARG A 678 -0.75 30.06 0.77
N LEU A 679 -0.98 29.46 1.92
CA LEU A 679 -2.08 29.84 2.80
C LEU A 679 -1.75 31.19 3.44
N ALA A 680 -2.78 31.92 3.83
CA ALA A 680 -2.65 33.08 4.72
C ALA A 680 -3.49 32.78 5.97
N VAL A 681 -2.82 32.44 7.07
CA VAL A 681 -3.48 32.03 8.31
C VAL A 681 -3.17 33.05 9.41
N ARG A 682 -4.20 33.60 10.05
CA ARG A 682 -4.03 34.42 11.24
C ARG A 682 -4.25 33.58 12.49
N ALA A 683 -3.28 33.57 13.40
CA ALA A 683 -3.38 32.90 14.68
C ALA A 683 -2.46 33.60 15.70
N GLY A 684 -2.95 33.84 16.91
CA GLY A 684 -2.17 34.51 17.96
C GLY A 684 -1.79 35.95 17.59
N ASP A 685 -2.71 36.68 16.94
CA ASP A 685 -2.49 38.02 16.39
C ASP A 685 -1.33 38.15 15.36
N ARG A 686 -0.89 37.02 14.78
CA ARG A 686 0.18 36.97 13.77
C ARG A 686 -0.24 36.18 12.54
N TRP A 687 0.50 36.36 11.45
CA TRP A 687 0.23 35.76 10.14
C TRP A 687 1.26 34.72 9.77
N TRP A 688 0.77 33.56 9.33
CA TRP A 688 1.54 32.42 8.88
C TRP A 688 1.25 32.14 7.40
N THR A 689 2.29 31.78 6.65
CA THR A 689 2.19 31.53 5.20
C THR A 689 2.73 30.16 4.75
N PRO A 690 2.27 29.04 5.35
CA PRO A 690 2.68 27.72 4.88
C PRO A 690 2.20 27.48 3.43
N TYR A 691 2.93 26.66 2.68
CA TYR A 691 2.50 26.26 1.33
C TYR A 691 1.10 25.62 1.34
N ALA A 692 0.27 25.99 0.38
CA ALA A 692 -1.11 25.51 0.25
C ALA A 692 -1.21 24.21 -0.55
N ASN A 693 -0.23 23.96 -1.43
CA ASN A 693 -0.16 22.81 -2.33
C ASN A 693 -1.47 22.60 -3.14
N SER A 694 -2.24 23.67 -3.37
CA SER A 694 -3.60 23.56 -3.91
C SER A 694 -3.63 22.91 -5.30
N GLU A 695 -2.58 23.08 -6.09
CA GLU A 695 -2.46 22.48 -7.42
C GLU A 695 -1.85 21.07 -7.42
N ALA A 696 -1.36 20.59 -6.27
CA ALA A 696 -0.72 19.28 -6.12
C ALA A 696 -1.77 18.15 -6.12
N VAL A 697 -2.42 17.97 -7.25
CA VAL A 697 -3.57 17.09 -7.43
C VAL A 697 -3.40 16.28 -8.72
N GLY A 698 -3.45 14.96 -8.57
CA GLY A 698 -3.12 14.03 -9.64
C GLY A 698 -1.64 14.13 -10.05
N VAL A 699 -1.21 13.25 -10.95
CA VAL A 699 0.21 13.10 -11.31
C VAL A 699 0.86 14.39 -11.79
N GLN A 700 0.16 15.08 -12.70
CA GLN A 700 0.70 16.27 -13.35
C GLN A 700 0.78 17.45 -12.37
N GLY A 701 -0.27 17.70 -11.60
CA GLY A 701 -0.28 18.81 -10.64
C GLY A 701 0.76 18.63 -9.53
N ILE A 702 0.97 17.39 -9.07
CA ILE A 702 2.06 17.08 -8.12
C ILE A 702 3.42 17.31 -8.77
N ALA A 703 3.62 16.85 -10.01
CA ALA A 703 4.89 17.06 -10.72
C ALA A 703 5.21 18.54 -10.91
N GLU A 704 4.22 19.36 -11.26
CA GLU A 704 4.35 20.81 -11.40
C GLU A 704 4.68 21.47 -10.04
N ALA A 705 4.01 21.07 -8.95
CA ALA A 705 4.31 21.58 -7.60
C ALA A 705 5.72 21.19 -7.10
N VAL A 706 6.14 19.95 -7.35
CA VAL A 706 7.50 19.46 -7.02
C VAL A 706 8.56 20.22 -7.82
N ALA A 707 8.33 20.40 -9.13
CA ALA A 707 9.24 21.15 -9.99
C ALA A 707 9.34 22.64 -9.59
N ALA A 708 8.22 23.27 -9.23
CA ALA A 708 8.17 24.67 -8.82
C ALA A 708 8.98 24.94 -7.54
N ARG A 709 9.05 23.95 -6.63
CA ARG A 709 9.83 24.04 -5.40
C ARG A 709 11.26 23.50 -5.53
N SER A 710 11.66 22.99 -6.71
CA SER A 710 12.99 22.38 -6.89
C SER A 710 14.10 23.27 -6.33
N PRO A 711 15.04 22.69 -5.57
CA PRO A 711 16.29 23.38 -5.24
C PRO A 711 16.99 23.85 -6.52
N ALA A 712 17.75 24.94 -6.37
CA ALA A 712 18.47 25.59 -7.47
C ALA A 712 19.43 24.64 -8.23
N ALA A 713 20.11 23.76 -7.50
CA ALA A 713 21.06 22.80 -8.03
C ALA A 713 21.13 21.54 -7.16
N TRP A 714 21.56 20.45 -7.79
CA TRP A 714 21.68 19.12 -7.20
C TRP A 714 23.12 18.61 -7.27
N SER A 715 23.50 17.74 -6.34
CA SER A 715 24.81 17.09 -6.39
C SER A 715 24.87 16.11 -7.58
N PRO A 716 26.07 15.84 -8.13
CA PRO A 716 26.23 14.82 -9.16
C PRO A 716 25.70 13.44 -8.72
N ALA A 717 25.93 13.06 -7.46
CA ALA A 717 25.48 11.77 -6.92
C ALA A 717 23.95 11.67 -6.83
N GLU A 718 23.26 12.74 -6.44
CA GLU A 718 21.80 12.76 -6.44
C GLU A 718 21.25 12.64 -7.86
N LEU A 719 21.79 13.39 -8.83
CA LEU A 719 21.35 13.32 -10.22
C LEU A 719 21.56 11.94 -10.84
N GLU A 720 22.72 11.30 -10.59
CA GLU A 720 23.01 9.94 -11.05
C GLU A 720 22.05 8.89 -10.47
N SER A 721 21.36 9.21 -9.36
CA SER A 721 20.35 8.33 -8.77
C SER A 721 19.00 8.35 -9.49
N PHE A 722 18.79 9.32 -10.39
CA PHE A 722 17.58 9.44 -11.21
C PHE A 722 17.84 9.04 -12.68
N PRO A 723 16.83 8.52 -13.41
CA PRO A 723 16.89 8.35 -14.85
C PRO A 723 17.10 9.68 -15.58
N GLU A 724 17.89 9.68 -16.66
CA GLU A 724 18.22 10.89 -17.43
C GLU A 724 16.98 11.62 -17.97
N ASP A 725 15.97 10.87 -18.43
CA ASP A 725 14.72 11.43 -18.94
C ASP A 725 13.86 12.08 -17.85
N PHE A 726 13.92 11.56 -16.62
CA PHE A 726 13.28 12.19 -15.46
C PHE A 726 14.00 13.48 -15.06
N VAL A 727 15.34 13.46 -15.02
CA VAL A 727 16.18 14.65 -14.75
C VAL A 727 15.88 15.76 -15.76
N GLU A 728 15.85 15.44 -17.05
CA GLU A 728 15.53 16.40 -18.12
C GLU A 728 14.08 16.89 -18.01
N GLY A 729 13.13 15.97 -17.80
CA GLY A 729 11.70 16.30 -17.71
C GLY A 729 11.33 17.19 -16.52
N MET A 730 12.03 17.03 -15.39
CA MET A 730 11.84 17.85 -14.18
C MET A 730 12.72 19.10 -14.15
N GLY A 731 13.59 19.30 -15.15
CA GLY A 731 14.47 20.48 -15.22
C GLY A 731 15.54 20.52 -14.13
N MET A 732 15.93 19.38 -13.57
CA MET A 732 16.94 19.30 -12.50
C MET A 732 18.32 19.67 -13.04
N ARG A 733 19.02 20.57 -12.34
CA ARG A 733 20.33 21.09 -12.76
C ARG A 733 21.45 20.62 -11.86
N ALA A 734 22.59 20.26 -12.45
CA ALA A 734 23.79 19.94 -11.71
C ALA A 734 24.42 21.22 -11.12
N ALA A 735 24.92 21.11 -9.89
CA ALA A 735 25.74 22.15 -9.29
C ALA A 735 27.02 22.37 -10.12
N THR A 736 27.49 23.62 -10.15
CA THR A 736 28.70 24.02 -10.89
C THR A 736 29.90 24.11 -9.96
N PRO A 737 31.11 23.72 -10.40
CA PRO A 737 32.31 23.83 -9.58
C PRO A 737 32.69 25.29 -9.32
N LEU A 738 33.30 25.52 -8.16
CA LEU A 738 33.89 26.77 -7.75
C LEU A 738 35.00 27.19 -8.73
N PRO A 739 35.06 28.48 -9.14
CA PRO A 739 36.18 28.99 -9.90
C PRO A 739 37.52 28.79 -9.17
N THR A 740 38.60 28.58 -9.94
CA THR A 740 39.95 28.56 -9.36
C THR A 740 40.23 29.86 -8.61
N PRO A 741 40.83 29.82 -7.41
CA PRO A 741 41.19 31.02 -6.67
C PRO A 741 41.98 32.00 -7.52
N ARG A 742 41.61 33.28 -7.49
CA ARG A 742 42.29 34.37 -8.21
C ARG A 742 42.96 35.37 -7.29
#